data_AF-A0A8H9W303-F1
#
_entry.id   AF-A0A8H9W303-F1
#
_cell.length_a   1.000
_cell.length_b   1.000
_cell.length_c   1.000
_cell.angle_alpha   90.00
_cell.angle_beta   90.00
_cell.angle_gamma   90.00
#
_symmetry.space_group_name_H-M   'P 1'
#
loop_
_entity.id
_entity.type
_entity.pdbx_description
1 polymer ?
#
loop_
_entity_poly.entity_id
_entity_poly.type
_entity_poly.pdbx_seq_one_letter_code
_entity_poly.pdbx_strand_id
1 'polypeptide(L)'
;VVPGRAEPASLPVSDSPFMALKLENGWVETPGHSVSDSAKVFASVTQMAMDNATLNGLARSGRDVRLYSSLDETRTAEKLARHPSFTVVSEQIKARAGETLLETAISLQKAGLHTPAQQAIHLALPVVESKNLAFSHVDLLTEAKSFAAEGTSFADLGREINAQIKRGDLLHVDVAKGYGTDLLVSRASYEAEKSILRHILEGKEAVTPLMERVPGELMEKLTSGQRAATRMILETPDRFTVVQGYAGVGKTTQFRAVMSAVNMLPESERPRVVGLGPTHRAVGEMRSAGVDAQTLASFLHDTQLQQRSGETPDFSNTLFLLDESSMVGNTDMARAYALIAAGGGRAVASGDTDQLQAIAPGQPFRLQQTRSAADVAIMKEIVRQTPELREAVYSLINRDVERALSGLESVKPSQVPRQEGAWAPEHSVTEFSHSQEAKLAEAQQKAMLKGEAFPDVPMTLYEAIVRDYTGRTPEAREQTLIVTHLNEDRRVLNSMIHDAREKAGELGKEQVMVPVLNTANIRDGELRRLSTWETHRDALVLVDNVYHRIAGISKDDGLITLEDAEGNTRLISPREAVAEGVTLYTPDTIRVGTGDRMRFTKSDRERGYVANSVWTVTAVSGDSVTLSDGQQTRVIRPGQERAEQHIDLAYAITAHGAQG
;
A
#
# COMPACT_ATOMS: atom_id res chain seq x y z
N VAL A 1 44.55 18.25 -45.53
CA VAL A 1 44.48 18.97 -44.25
C VAL A 1 43.14 19.70 -44.23
N VAL A 2 42.17 19.22 -43.45
CA VAL A 2 40.88 19.91 -43.29
C VAL A 2 41.13 21.06 -42.29
N PRO A 3 40.84 22.32 -42.64
CA PRO A 3 41.07 23.44 -41.71
C PRO A 3 40.24 23.25 -40.44
N GLY A 4 40.89 23.30 -39.26
CA GLY A 4 40.20 23.27 -37.97
C GLY A 4 40.31 21.98 -37.16
N ARG A 5 40.97 20.91 -37.65
CA ARG A 5 41.37 19.79 -36.78
C ARG A 5 42.73 20.07 -36.16
N ALA A 6 42.75 20.34 -34.86
CA ALA A 6 43.97 20.31 -34.06
C ALA A 6 44.63 18.92 -34.19
N GLU A 7 45.96 18.86 -34.21
CA GLU A 7 46.68 17.58 -34.19
C GLU A 7 46.38 16.83 -32.88
N PRO A 8 46.24 15.48 -32.91
CA PRO A 8 46.04 14.69 -31.70
C PRO A 8 47.16 14.92 -30.69
N ALA A 9 46.82 15.33 -29.47
CA ALA A 9 47.75 15.47 -28.36
C ALA A 9 47.80 14.20 -27.51
N SER A 10 48.98 13.82 -27.03
CA SER A 10 49.14 12.73 -26.07
C SER A 10 48.87 13.24 -24.65
N LEU A 11 47.89 12.66 -23.96
CA LEU A 11 47.60 12.95 -22.56
C LEU A 11 48.04 11.77 -21.68
N PRO A 12 48.72 12.03 -20.55
CA PRO A 12 49.06 10.96 -19.61
C PRO A 12 47.78 10.40 -18.97
N VAL A 13 47.62 9.08 -19.00
CA VAL A 13 46.55 8.36 -18.29
C VAL A 13 47.16 7.72 -17.06
N SER A 14 46.67 8.10 -15.88
CA SER A 14 47.15 7.60 -14.59
C SER A 14 45.97 7.38 -13.63
N ASP A 15 46.11 6.37 -12.78
CA ASP A 15 45.25 6.04 -11.65
C ASP A 15 45.64 6.80 -10.36
N SER A 16 46.77 7.52 -10.38
CA SER A 16 47.20 8.35 -9.26
C SER A 16 46.35 9.62 -9.17
N PRO A 17 45.79 9.95 -7.98
CA PRO A 17 45.02 11.18 -7.80
C PRO A 17 45.85 12.45 -8.05
N PHE A 18 47.19 12.36 -8.00
CA PHE A 18 48.10 13.47 -8.28
C PHE A 18 48.35 13.72 -9.78
N MET A 19 48.03 12.75 -10.64
CA MET A 19 48.16 12.84 -12.10
C MET A 19 46.81 12.64 -12.81
N ALA A 20 45.71 12.62 -12.05
CA ALA A 20 44.37 12.42 -12.58
C ALA A 20 43.95 13.60 -13.45
N LEU A 21 43.45 13.28 -14.64
CA LEU A 21 42.80 14.26 -15.51
C LEU A 21 41.47 14.68 -14.90
N LYS A 22 41.18 15.99 -14.89
CA LYS A 22 39.88 16.54 -14.44
C LYS A 22 38.83 16.43 -15.53
N LEU A 23 38.59 15.20 -15.98
CA LEU A 23 37.58 14.87 -16.98
C LEU A 23 36.47 14.06 -16.31
N GLU A 24 35.26 14.22 -16.79
CA GLU A 24 34.08 13.45 -16.40
C GLU A 24 33.32 12.98 -17.64
N ASN A 25 32.18 12.31 -17.43
CA ASN A 25 31.35 11.85 -18.54
C ASN A 25 30.77 13.04 -19.32
N GLY A 26 31.08 13.15 -20.61
CA GLY A 26 30.53 14.18 -21.51
C GLY A 26 29.31 13.75 -22.32
N TRP A 27 28.77 12.54 -22.11
CA TRP A 27 27.62 12.03 -22.86
C TRP A 27 26.27 12.31 -22.18
N VAL A 28 26.26 12.34 -20.85
CA VAL A 28 25.05 12.51 -20.03
C VAL A 28 25.29 13.66 -19.08
N GLU A 29 24.38 14.62 -19.07
CA GLU A 29 24.48 15.85 -18.29
C GLU A 29 23.19 16.11 -17.52
N THR A 30 23.25 17.01 -16.54
CA THR A 30 22.07 17.48 -15.85
C THR A 30 21.23 18.40 -16.75
N PRO A 31 19.89 18.40 -16.61
CA PRO A 31 19.03 19.28 -17.40
C PRO A 31 19.46 20.75 -17.31
N GLY A 32 19.70 21.39 -18.47
CA GLY A 32 20.09 22.80 -18.54
C GLY A 32 21.60 23.08 -18.39
N HIS A 33 22.45 22.05 -18.29
CA HIS A 33 23.90 22.20 -18.22
C HIS A 33 24.50 22.73 -19.53
N SER A 34 24.33 22.00 -20.63
CA SER A 34 24.63 22.48 -21.98
C SER A 34 23.59 23.47 -22.47
N VAL A 35 24.02 24.46 -23.26
CA VAL A 35 23.15 25.44 -23.94
C VAL A 35 23.46 25.41 -25.44
N SER A 36 22.43 25.21 -26.26
CA SER A 36 22.58 25.14 -27.72
C SER A 36 21.32 25.59 -28.44
N ASP A 37 21.48 26.34 -29.53
CA ASP A 37 20.36 26.85 -30.32
C ASP A 37 19.70 25.78 -31.21
N SER A 38 20.36 24.64 -31.44
CA SER A 38 19.90 23.63 -32.41
C SER A 38 20.04 22.18 -31.96
N ALA A 39 20.52 21.92 -30.75
CA ALA A 39 20.69 20.55 -30.29
C ALA A 39 19.34 19.82 -30.14
N LYS A 40 19.42 18.48 -30.24
CA LYS A 40 18.32 17.58 -29.88
C LYS A 40 18.59 17.02 -28.49
N VAL A 41 17.67 17.25 -27.57
CA VAL A 41 17.81 16.86 -26.17
C VAL A 41 17.06 15.55 -25.96
N PHE A 42 17.75 14.56 -25.43
CA PHE A 42 17.13 13.31 -24.96
C PHE A 42 17.14 13.36 -23.44
N ALA A 43 15.97 13.36 -22.81
CA ALA A 43 15.85 13.51 -21.36
C ALA A 43 14.94 12.43 -20.78
N SER A 44 15.44 11.69 -19.80
CA SER A 44 14.62 10.82 -18.96
C SER A 44 14.34 11.55 -17.65
N VAL A 45 13.08 11.86 -17.38
CA VAL A 45 12.69 12.68 -16.22
C VAL A 45 11.83 11.85 -15.26
N THR A 46 12.21 11.84 -13.99
CA THR A 46 11.47 11.13 -12.93
C THR A 46 10.13 11.80 -12.66
N GLN A 47 9.20 11.07 -12.07
CA GLN A 47 7.87 11.59 -11.73
C GLN A 47 7.89 12.76 -10.74
N MET A 48 8.96 12.87 -9.94
CA MET A 48 9.15 13.95 -8.96
C MET A 48 9.77 15.19 -9.59
N ALA A 49 10.64 15.01 -10.59
CA ALA A 49 11.29 16.12 -11.30
C ALA A 49 10.49 16.61 -12.51
N MET A 50 9.32 16.03 -12.81
CA MET A 50 8.45 16.50 -13.88
C MET A 50 7.71 17.79 -13.45
N ASP A 51 8.40 18.92 -13.63
CA ASP A 51 7.88 20.26 -13.38
C ASP A 51 8.27 21.24 -14.49
N ASN A 52 7.68 22.44 -14.43
CA ASN A 52 7.97 23.52 -15.36
C ASN A 52 9.45 23.95 -15.35
N ALA A 53 10.13 23.86 -14.20
CA ALA A 53 11.53 24.25 -14.08
C ALA A 53 12.44 23.32 -14.91
N THR A 54 12.19 22.02 -14.83
CA THR A 54 12.92 21.00 -15.59
C THR A 54 12.67 21.15 -17.09
N LEU A 55 11.43 21.41 -17.51
CA LEU A 55 11.12 21.64 -18.92
C LEU A 55 11.83 22.89 -19.46
N ASN A 56 11.85 23.98 -18.70
CA ASN A 56 12.60 25.20 -19.05
C ASN A 56 14.12 24.93 -19.12
N GLY A 57 14.65 24.11 -18.22
CA GLY A 57 16.04 23.67 -18.26
C GLY A 57 16.36 22.91 -19.54
N LEU A 58 15.53 21.94 -19.90
CA LEU A 58 15.68 21.15 -21.12
C LEU A 58 15.56 22.01 -22.40
N ALA A 59 14.63 22.96 -22.42
CA ALA A 59 14.42 23.87 -23.54
C ALA A 59 15.63 24.81 -23.77
N ARG A 60 16.41 25.13 -22.73
CA ARG A 60 17.67 25.86 -22.87
C ARG A 60 18.77 25.03 -23.51
N SER A 61 18.73 23.71 -23.35
CA SER A 61 19.75 22.80 -23.87
C SER A 61 19.60 22.47 -25.34
N GLY A 62 18.45 22.72 -25.96
CA GLY A 62 18.24 22.48 -27.38
C GLY A 62 16.82 22.77 -27.86
N ARG A 63 16.65 22.75 -29.18
CA ARG A 63 15.39 23.11 -29.85
C ARG A 63 14.38 21.96 -29.92
N ASP A 64 14.85 20.71 -29.96
CA ASP A 64 14.02 19.51 -30.12
C ASP A 64 14.21 18.62 -28.88
N VAL A 65 13.23 18.60 -27.98
CA VAL A 65 13.29 17.86 -26.70
C VAL A 65 12.47 16.59 -26.79
N ARG A 66 13.11 15.44 -26.55
CA ARG A 66 12.50 14.13 -26.43
C ARG A 66 12.52 13.70 -24.97
N LEU A 67 11.34 13.67 -24.37
CA LEU A 67 11.15 13.31 -22.97
C LEU A 67 10.73 11.83 -22.86
N TYR A 68 11.40 11.10 -21.99
CA TYR A 68 11.13 9.70 -21.66
C TYR A 68 10.67 9.61 -20.21
N SER A 69 9.54 8.95 -19.96
CA SER A 69 8.90 8.82 -18.65
C SER A 69 8.19 7.47 -18.49
N SER A 70 7.99 7.04 -17.25
CA SER A 70 7.11 5.92 -16.87
C SER A 70 5.61 6.25 -16.91
N LEU A 71 5.24 7.53 -17.08
CA LEU A 71 3.86 7.98 -17.16
C LEU A 71 3.37 8.02 -18.62
N ASP A 72 2.06 7.86 -18.81
CA ASP A 72 1.43 8.15 -20.10
C ASP A 72 1.48 9.65 -20.44
N GLU A 73 1.20 9.97 -21.69
CA GLU A 73 1.26 11.33 -22.23
C GLU A 73 0.34 12.29 -21.47
N THR A 74 -0.88 11.87 -21.15
CA THR A 74 -1.89 12.69 -20.46
C THR A 74 -1.43 13.07 -19.06
N ARG A 75 -0.95 12.10 -18.27
CA ARG A 75 -0.44 12.32 -16.91
C ARG A 75 0.87 13.11 -16.92
N THR A 76 1.70 12.89 -17.93
CA THR A 76 2.94 13.66 -18.13
C THR A 76 2.60 15.13 -18.34
N ALA A 77 1.62 15.44 -19.20
CA ALA A 77 1.15 16.80 -19.41
C ALA A 77 0.55 17.42 -18.13
N GLU A 78 -0.30 16.68 -17.40
CA GLU A 78 -0.87 17.12 -16.12
C GLU A 78 0.19 17.45 -15.06
N LYS A 79 1.29 16.68 -15.02
CA LYS A 79 2.39 16.93 -14.08
C LYS A 79 3.26 18.11 -14.51
N LEU A 80 3.62 18.18 -15.79
CA LEU A 80 4.45 19.27 -16.32
C LEU A 80 3.77 20.64 -16.19
N ALA A 81 2.44 20.69 -16.32
CA ALA A 81 1.68 21.92 -16.14
C ALA A 81 1.74 22.49 -14.71
N ARG A 82 2.20 21.73 -13.71
CA ARG A 82 2.21 22.14 -12.30
C ARG A 82 3.30 23.18 -12.02
N HIS A 83 3.02 24.09 -11.08
CA HIS A 83 4.03 25.01 -10.60
C HIS A 83 5.09 24.29 -9.73
N PRO A 84 6.38 24.67 -9.84
CA PRO A 84 7.44 24.06 -9.04
C PRO A 84 7.17 24.27 -7.55
N SER A 85 7.50 23.25 -6.74
CA SER A 85 7.15 23.14 -5.32
C SER A 85 7.95 24.04 -4.37
N PHE A 86 8.73 24.98 -4.90
CA PHE A 86 9.55 25.89 -4.11
C PHE A 86 8.73 27.13 -3.71
N THR A 87 8.01 27.03 -2.60
CA THR A 87 7.36 28.16 -1.94
C THR A 87 8.33 28.91 -1.03
N VAL A 88 8.12 30.20 -0.82
CA VAL A 88 8.95 30.97 0.12
C VAL A 88 8.75 30.44 1.54
N VAL A 89 9.83 30.22 2.29
CA VAL A 89 9.79 29.70 3.68
C VAL A 89 8.85 30.53 4.57
N SER A 90 8.77 31.84 4.33
CA SER A 90 7.85 32.72 5.05
C SER A 90 6.39 32.36 4.86
N GLU A 91 5.96 31.95 3.67
CA GLU A 91 4.58 31.52 3.41
C GLU A 91 4.28 30.19 4.08
N GLN A 92 5.24 29.25 4.08
CA GLN A 92 5.10 27.97 4.77
C GLN A 92 4.90 28.17 6.28
N ILE A 93 5.68 29.07 6.90
CA ILE A 93 5.58 29.37 8.33
C ILE A 93 4.22 30.00 8.65
N LYS A 94 3.81 31.00 7.86
CA LYS A 94 2.50 31.69 7.99
C LYS A 94 1.33 30.72 7.86
N ALA A 95 1.29 29.95 6.78
CA ALA A 95 0.22 28.98 6.52
C ALA A 95 0.14 27.90 7.60
N ARG A 96 1.29 27.39 8.07
CA ARG A 96 1.33 26.37 9.13
C ARG A 96 0.88 26.92 10.49
N ALA A 97 1.15 28.19 10.79
CA ALA A 97 0.70 28.84 12.02
C ALA A 97 -0.75 29.36 11.93
N GLY A 98 -1.33 29.46 10.73
CA GLY A 98 -2.63 30.10 10.51
C GLY A 98 -2.59 31.63 10.67
N GLU A 99 -1.41 32.23 10.53
CA GLU A 99 -1.18 33.66 10.77
C GLU A 99 -0.66 34.37 9.52
N THR A 100 -1.02 35.64 9.34
CA THR A 100 -0.60 36.43 8.17
C THR A 100 0.72 37.15 8.37
N LEU A 101 1.07 37.48 9.62
CA LEU A 101 2.31 38.14 10.00
C LEU A 101 3.39 37.09 10.30
N LEU A 102 4.58 37.28 9.73
CA LEU A 102 5.66 36.28 9.84
C LEU A 102 6.20 36.19 11.27
N GLU A 103 6.43 37.33 11.93
CA GLU A 103 7.00 37.36 13.28
C GLU A 103 6.08 36.69 14.30
N THR A 104 4.77 36.96 14.23
CA THR A 104 3.79 36.32 15.11
C THR A 104 3.70 34.82 14.83
N ALA A 105 3.71 34.41 13.56
CA ALA A 105 3.74 33.00 13.17
C ALA A 105 4.99 32.26 13.73
N ILE A 106 6.17 32.87 13.66
CA ILE A 106 7.40 32.32 14.24
C ILE A 106 7.29 32.22 15.76
N SER A 107 6.83 33.28 16.44
CA SER A 107 6.66 33.28 17.89
C SER A 107 5.65 32.22 18.36
N LEU A 108 4.54 32.05 17.64
CA LEU A 108 3.54 31.02 17.92
C LEU A 108 4.12 29.61 17.74
N GLN A 109 4.84 29.34 16.65
CA GLN A 109 5.48 28.03 16.47
C GLN A 109 6.54 27.76 17.52
N LYS A 110 7.29 28.79 17.93
CA LYS A 110 8.30 28.67 18.98
C LYS A 110 7.67 28.38 20.35
N ALA A 111 6.56 29.03 20.68
CA ALA A 111 5.82 28.80 21.91
C ALA A 111 5.01 27.49 21.89
N GLY A 112 4.62 27.01 20.70
CA GLY A 112 3.89 25.76 20.49
C GLY A 112 4.76 24.50 20.47
N LEU A 113 6.05 24.60 20.81
CA LEU A 113 6.91 23.43 20.97
C LEU A 113 6.42 22.57 22.14
N HIS A 114 6.34 21.27 21.91
CA HIS A 114 5.95 20.32 22.95
C HIS A 114 7.01 20.23 24.05
N THR A 115 6.57 20.23 25.30
CA THR A 115 7.42 19.80 26.43
C THR A 115 7.77 18.31 26.28
N PRO A 116 8.81 17.79 26.95
CA PRO A 116 9.16 16.37 26.86
C PRO A 116 7.99 15.41 27.19
N ALA A 117 7.16 15.76 28.18
CA ALA A 117 5.97 14.99 28.54
C ALA A 117 4.88 15.07 27.45
N GLN A 118 4.63 16.26 26.90
CA GLN A 118 3.68 16.46 25.80
C GLN A 118 4.10 15.69 24.55
N GLN A 119 5.38 15.76 24.20
CA GLN A 119 5.94 15.05 23.05
C GLN A 119 5.77 13.54 23.22
N ALA A 120 6.06 13.01 24.42
CA ALA A 120 5.89 11.59 24.71
C ALA A 120 4.43 11.13 24.53
N ILE A 121 3.47 11.92 25.02
CA ILE A 121 2.03 11.67 24.84
C ILE A 121 1.64 11.77 23.35
N HIS A 122 2.12 12.79 22.65
CA HIS A 122 1.84 12.99 21.22
C HIS A 122 2.32 11.81 20.36
N LEU A 123 3.51 11.25 20.66
CA LEU A 123 4.04 10.10 19.95
C LEU A 123 3.33 8.78 20.32
N ALA A 124 2.80 8.69 21.55
CA ALA A 124 2.06 7.52 22.05
C ALA A 124 0.62 7.42 21.50
N LEU A 125 -0.04 8.56 21.25
CA LEU A 125 -1.45 8.61 20.82
C LEU A 125 -1.74 7.73 19.58
N PRO A 126 -0.99 7.84 18.47
CA PRO A 126 -1.23 6.99 17.31
C PRO A 126 -1.09 5.49 17.60
N VAL A 127 -0.22 5.11 18.55
CA VAL A 127 0.01 3.69 18.91
C VAL A 127 -1.19 3.13 19.65
N VAL A 128 -1.69 3.84 20.67
CA VAL A 128 -2.89 3.40 21.41
C VAL A 128 -4.12 3.41 20.53
N GLU A 129 -4.28 4.44 19.69
CA GLU A 129 -5.41 4.56 18.75
C GLU A 129 -5.41 3.50 17.65
N SER A 130 -4.24 2.97 17.27
CA SER A 130 -4.13 1.85 16.32
C SER A 130 -4.67 0.53 16.87
N LYS A 131 -4.79 0.39 18.19
CA LYS A 131 -5.37 -0.80 18.83
C LYS A 131 -6.88 -0.64 18.95
N ASN A 132 -7.32 0.47 19.53
CA ASN A 132 -8.72 0.86 19.66
C ASN A 132 -8.80 2.39 19.60
N LEU A 133 -9.82 2.92 18.92
CA LEU A 133 -10.01 4.37 18.78
C LEU A 133 -10.15 5.07 20.15
N ALA A 134 -10.83 4.43 21.10
CA ALA A 134 -10.90 4.86 22.49
C ALA A 134 -9.98 4.00 23.35
N PHE A 135 -9.24 4.65 24.24
CA PHE A 135 -8.20 4.01 25.06
C PHE A 135 -8.28 4.47 26.51
N SER A 136 -7.73 3.66 27.42
CA SER A 136 -7.72 4.02 28.84
C SER A 136 -6.59 5.02 29.15
N HIS A 137 -6.77 5.78 30.23
CA HIS A 137 -5.70 6.63 30.77
C HIS A 137 -4.43 5.80 31.09
N VAL A 138 -4.57 4.56 31.56
CA VAL A 138 -3.45 3.68 31.92
C VAL A 138 -2.66 3.23 30.70
N ASP A 139 -3.34 2.91 29.60
CA ASP A 139 -2.69 2.53 28.34
C ASP A 139 -1.88 3.69 27.78
N LEU A 140 -2.46 4.89 27.72
CA LEU A 140 -1.77 6.09 27.25
C LEU A 140 -0.55 6.41 28.14
N LEU A 141 -0.70 6.29 29.46
CA LEU A 141 0.38 6.56 30.41
C LEU A 141 1.55 5.59 30.24
N THR A 142 1.25 4.29 30.12
CA THR A 142 2.25 3.22 29.90
C THR A 142 2.97 3.42 28.58
N GLU A 143 2.21 3.68 27.52
CA GLU A 143 2.72 3.87 26.17
C GLU A 143 3.57 5.15 26.07
N ALA A 144 3.11 6.28 26.63
CA ALA A 144 3.87 7.53 26.67
C ALA A 144 5.20 7.37 27.42
N LYS A 145 5.24 6.57 28.49
CA LYS A 145 6.50 6.32 29.21
C LYS A 145 7.57 5.69 28.32
N SER A 146 7.20 4.88 27.34
CA SER A 146 8.15 4.26 26.40
C SER A 146 8.85 5.25 25.47
N PHE A 147 8.25 6.43 25.22
CA PHE A 147 8.82 7.50 24.38
C PHE A 147 9.46 8.63 25.19
N ALA A 148 9.17 8.68 26.49
CA ALA A 148 9.55 9.78 27.35
C ALA A 148 11.08 9.88 27.51
N ALA A 149 11.59 11.11 27.53
CA ALA A 149 13.00 11.35 27.82
C ALA A 149 13.36 10.91 29.26
N GLU A 150 14.63 10.59 29.49
CA GLU A 150 15.14 10.32 30.83
C GLU A 150 14.80 11.48 31.78
N GLY A 151 14.39 11.13 33.01
CA GLY A 151 13.90 12.10 34.00
C GLY A 151 12.41 12.41 33.95
N THR A 152 11.68 12.07 32.88
CA THR A 152 10.22 12.26 32.84
C THR A 152 9.52 11.16 33.67
N SER A 153 8.89 11.54 34.78
CA SER A 153 8.22 10.56 35.67
C SER A 153 6.80 10.22 35.22
N PHE A 154 6.24 9.11 35.71
CA PHE A 154 4.82 8.80 35.52
C PHE A 154 3.90 9.91 36.08
N ALA A 155 4.32 10.60 37.14
CA ALA A 155 3.56 11.71 37.71
C ALA A 155 3.53 12.93 36.77
N ASP A 156 4.63 13.21 36.06
CA ASP A 156 4.68 14.29 35.05
C ASP A 156 3.75 13.99 33.88
N LEU A 157 3.81 12.77 33.35
CA LEU A 157 2.94 12.31 32.26
C LEU A 157 1.47 12.36 32.68
N GLY A 158 1.14 11.83 33.87
CA GLY A 158 -0.23 11.87 34.40
C GLY A 158 -0.75 13.30 34.60
N ARG A 159 0.10 14.23 35.09
CA ARG A 159 -0.28 15.65 35.18
C ARG A 159 -0.55 16.26 33.81
N GLU A 160 0.28 15.96 32.81
CA GLU A 160 0.07 16.50 31.46
C GLU A 160 -1.15 15.89 30.78
N ILE A 161 -1.42 14.58 30.93
CA ILE A 161 -2.66 13.96 30.42
C ILE A 161 -3.88 14.66 31.02
N ASN A 162 -3.90 14.87 32.35
CA ASN A 162 -4.98 15.61 33.01
C ASN A 162 -5.09 17.06 32.52
N ALA A 163 -3.97 17.72 32.21
CA ALA A 163 -3.98 19.06 31.64
C ALA A 163 -4.56 19.07 30.22
N GLN A 164 -4.21 18.09 29.38
CA GLN A 164 -4.77 17.90 28.04
C GLN A 164 -6.27 17.61 28.09
N ILE A 165 -6.73 16.81 29.04
CA ILE A 165 -8.16 16.58 29.29
C ILE A 165 -8.87 17.90 29.64
N LYS A 166 -8.31 18.69 30.56
CA LYS A 166 -8.90 19.98 30.98
C LYS A 166 -8.94 21.02 29.85
N ARG A 167 -7.92 21.04 28.98
CA ARG A 167 -7.90 21.89 27.76
C ARG A 167 -8.79 21.33 26.65
N GLY A 168 -9.21 20.07 26.77
CA GLY A 168 -10.02 19.35 25.81
C GLY A 168 -9.22 18.76 24.65
N ASP A 169 -7.89 18.71 24.70
CA ASP A 169 -7.05 18.02 23.71
C ASP A 169 -7.32 16.51 23.71
N LEU A 170 -7.69 15.97 24.87
CA LEU A 170 -8.22 14.62 25.09
C LEU A 170 -9.66 14.74 25.60
N LEU A 171 -10.55 13.90 25.10
CA LEU A 171 -11.98 13.94 25.41
C LEU A 171 -12.41 12.65 26.11
N HIS A 172 -13.24 12.77 27.14
CA HIS A 172 -13.89 11.63 27.76
C HIS A 172 -14.99 11.09 26.86
N VAL A 173 -15.07 9.76 26.76
CA VAL A 173 -16.13 9.05 26.05
C VAL A 173 -17.09 8.47 27.06
N ASP A 174 -18.38 8.81 26.92
CA ASP A 174 -19.43 8.24 27.76
C ASP A 174 -19.57 6.74 27.48
N VAL A 175 -19.12 5.91 28.41
CA VAL A 175 -19.23 4.45 28.30
C VAL A 175 -20.58 4.00 28.88
N ALA A 176 -21.26 3.08 28.19
CA ALA A 176 -22.47 2.45 28.73
C ALA A 176 -22.16 1.77 30.08
N LYS A 177 -23.07 1.90 31.06
CA LYS A 177 -22.92 1.33 32.40
C LYS A 177 -22.57 -0.17 32.31
N GLY A 178 -21.40 -0.56 32.82
CA GLY A 178 -20.94 -1.95 32.90
C GLY A 178 -19.69 -2.30 32.06
N TYR A 179 -19.23 -1.41 31.17
CA TYR A 179 -18.09 -1.68 30.25
C TYR A 179 -16.73 -1.09 30.66
N GLY A 180 -16.57 -0.66 31.92
CA GLY A 180 -15.27 -0.21 32.46
C GLY A 180 -14.98 1.29 32.34
N THR A 181 -13.85 1.68 32.91
CA THR A 181 -13.44 3.04 33.31
C THR A 181 -13.19 4.01 32.17
N ASP A 182 -13.62 5.26 32.36
CA ASP A 182 -13.08 6.52 31.83
C ASP A 182 -12.19 6.42 30.58
N LEU A 183 -12.83 6.17 29.43
CA LEU A 183 -12.15 6.09 28.15
C LEU A 183 -11.89 7.48 27.58
N LEU A 184 -10.75 7.61 26.90
CA LEU A 184 -10.30 8.84 26.26
C LEU A 184 -10.23 8.65 24.74
N VAL A 185 -10.43 9.74 24.02
CA VAL A 185 -10.16 9.86 22.58
C VAL A 185 -9.42 11.16 22.32
N SER A 186 -8.52 11.19 21.33
CA SER A 186 -7.87 12.44 20.94
C SER A 186 -8.85 13.38 20.24
N ARG A 187 -8.70 14.69 20.47
CA ARG A 187 -9.47 15.70 19.74
C ARG A 187 -9.25 15.59 18.23
N ALA A 188 -8.04 15.24 17.79
CA ALA A 188 -7.73 15.08 16.38
C ALA A 188 -8.60 13.99 15.73
N SER A 189 -8.68 12.81 16.35
CA SER A 189 -9.53 11.71 15.89
C SER A 189 -11.01 12.09 15.91
N TYR A 190 -11.47 12.76 16.96
CA TYR A 190 -12.85 13.23 17.08
C TYR A 190 -13.22 14.27 15.99
N GLU A 191 -12.37 15.27 15.76
CA GLU A 191 -12.60 16.30 14.74
C GLU A 191 -12.50 15.71 13.32
N ALA A 192 -11.67 14.69 13.10
CA ALA A 192 -11.63 13.97 11.82
C ALA A 192 -12.98 13.29 11.52
N GLU A 193 -13.55 12.55 12.48
CA GLU A 193 -14.88 11.94 12.32
C GLU A 193 -15.98 12.98 12.10
N LYS A 194 -15.98 14.04 12.92
CA LYS A 194 -16.91 15.15 12.78
C LYS A 194 -16.79 15.82 11.42
N SER A 195 -15.57 16.00 10.91
CA SER A 195 -15.32 16.56 9.58
C SER A 195 -15.90 15.67 8.47
N ILE A 196 -15.74 14.35 8.56
CA ILE A 196 -16.33 13.41 7.59
C ILE A 196 -17.85 13.54 7.59
N LEU A 197 -18.48 13.46 8.77
CA LEU A 197 -19.93 13.57 8.91
C LEU A 197 -20.46 14.93 8.42
N ARG A 198 -19.74 16.01 8.71
CA ARG A 198 -20.09 17.37 8.29
C ARG A 198 -20.07 17.50 6.77
N HIS A 199 -19.02 17.06 6.09
CA HIS A 199 -18.95 17.16 4.63
C HIS A 199 -19.99 16.28 3.93
N ILE A 200 -20.33 15.12 4.49
CA ILE A 200 -21.45 14.31 4.01
C ILE A 200 -22.76 15.08 4.13
N LEU A 201 -23.03 15.68 5.29
CA LEU A 201 -24.25 16.43 5.54
C LEU A 201 -24.37 17.67 4.65
N GLU A 202 -23.31 18.48 4.57
CA GLU A 202 -23.21 19.64 3.66
C GLU A 202 -23.28 19.23 2.19
N GLY A 203 -22.98 17.97 1.87
CA GLY A 203 -23.03 17.39 0.54
C GLY A 203 -24.41 16.87 0.12
N LYS A 204 -25.41 16.81 1.02
CA LYS A 204 -26.76 16.36 0.66
C LYS A 204 -27.43 17.37 -0.26
N GLU A 205 -27.98 16.88 -1.37
CA GLU A 205 -28.65 17.69 -2.40
C GLU A 205 -27.82 18.89 -2.91
N ALA A 206 -26.49 18.81 -2.79
CA ALA A 206 -25.59 19.95 -2.98
C ALA A 206 -25.08 20.13 -4.42
N VAL A 207 -25.39 19.19 -5.33
CA VAL A 207 -24.79 19.11 -6.67
C VAL A 207 -25.79 18.58 -7.71
N THR A 208 -25.69 19.00 -8.97
CA THR A 208 -26.63 18.60 -10.06
C THR A 208 -26.37 17.18 -10.55
N PRO A 209 -27.35 16.24 -10.49
CA PRO A 209 -27.18 14.85 -10.91
C PRO A 209 -26.43 14.69 -12.25
N LEU A 210 -25.57 13.68 -12.35
CA LEU A 210 -24.81 13.42 -13.58
C LEU A 210 -25.72 12.99 -14.74
N MET A 211 -26.82 12.32 -14.42
CA MET A 211 -27.85 11.92 -15.37
C MET A 211 -29.23 12.05 -14.72
N GLU A 212 -30.23 12.46 -15.49
CA GLU A 212 -31.63 12.41 -15.01
C GLU A 212 -32.12 10.96 -14.86
N ARG A 213 -31.69 10.08 -15.77
CA ARG A 213 -32.03 8.65 -15.74
C ARG A 213 -30.99 7.81 -16.46
N VAL A 214 -30.55 6.73 -15.82
CA VAL A 214 -29.64 5.76 -16.44
C VAL A 214 -30.40 4.90 -17.46
N PRO A 215 -29.88 4.72 -18.69
CA PRO A 215 -30.49 3.87 -19.71
C PRO A 215 -30.68 2.42 -19.22
N GLY A 216 -31.87 1.86 -19.50
CA GLY A 216 -32.23 0.50 -19.06
C GLY A 216 -31.34 -0.60 -19.64
N GLU A 217 -30.87 -0.42 -20.87
CA GLU A 217 -30.02 -1.39 -21.59
C GLU A 217 -28.70 -1.68 -20.87
N LEU A 218 -28.08 -0.64 -20.28
CA LEU A 218 -26.86 -0.78 -19.49
C LEU A 218 -27.06 -1.56 -18.18
N MET A 219 -28.32 -1.73 -17.77
CA MET A 219 -28.71 -2.27 -16.48
C MET A 219 -29.24 -3.70 -16.57
N GLU A 220 -29.54 -4.23 -17.76
CA GLU A 220 -30.17 -5.55 -17.93
C GLU A 220 -29.35 -6.70 -17.35
N LYS A 221 -28.02 -6.65 -17.50
CA LYS A 221 -27.10 -7.70 -17.03
C LYS A 221 -26.66 -7.52 -15.58
N LEU A 222 -27.11 -6.46 -14.91
CA LEU A 222 -26.71 -6.13 -13.54
C LEU A 222 -27.68 -6.71 -12.52
N THR A 223 -27.14 -7.16 -11.39
CA THR A 223 -27.96 -7.59 -10.24
C THR A 223 -28.79 -6.43 -9.70
N SER A 224 -29.82 -6.73 -8.90
CA SER A 224 -30.68 -5.69 -8.32
C SER A 224 -29.90 -4.65 -7.50
N GLY A 225 -28.94 -5.12 -6.68
CA GLY A 225 -28.06 -4.27 -5.90
C GLY A 225 -27.11 -3.44 -6.76
N GLN A 226 -26.50 -4.04 -7.80
CA GLN A 226 -25.62 -3.31 -8.73
C GLN A 226 -26.39 -2.20 -9.46
N ARG A 227 -27.63 -2.47 -9.90
CA ARG A 227 -28.49 -1.45 -10.52
C ARG A 227 -28.82 -0.32 -9.57
N ALA A 228 -29.16 -0.63 -8.31
CA ALA A 228 -29.44 0.38 -7.30
C ALA A 228 -28.21 1.27 -7.02
N ALA A 229 -27.03 0.66 -6.90
CA ALA A 229 -25.77 1.39 -6.73
C ALA A 229 -25.46 2.30 -7.94
N THR A 230 -25.54 1.79 -9.16
CA THR A 230 -25.28 2.59 -10.38
C THR A 230 -26.27 3.74 -10.54
N ARG A 231 -27.57 3.54 -10.23
CA ARG A 231 -28.55 4.65 -10.20
C ARG A 231 -28.20 5.68 -9.14
N MET A 232 -27.90 5.24 -7.92
CA MET A 232 -27.53 6.14 -6.83
C MET A 232 -26.33 7.01 -7.22
N ILE A 233 -25.29 6.44 -7.83
CA ILE A 233 -24.10 7.19 -8.24
C ILE A 233 -24.40 8.26 -9.30
N LEU A 234 -25.28 7.96 -10.26
CA LEU A 234 -25.48 8.80 -11.44
C LEU A 234 -26.66 9.77 -11.31
N GLU A 235 -27.71 9.38 -10.59
CA GLU A 235 -28.99 10.10 -10.51
C GLU A 235 -29.11 10.96 -9.25
N THR A 236 -28.24 10.77 -8.24
CA THR A 236 -28.35 11.51 -6.97
C THR A 236 -27.88 12.97 -7.08
N PRO A 237 -28.57 13.91 -6.41
CA PRO A 237 -28.06 15.25 -6.20
C PRO A 237 -27.05 15.35 -5.03
N ASP A 238 -26.71 14.22 -4.40
CA ASP A 238 -25.73 14.18 -3.32
C ASP A 238 -24.28 14.21 -3.82
N ARG A 239 -23.41 14.88 -3.06
CA ARG A 239 -21.98 14.95 -3.33
C ARG A 239 -21.23 13.69 -2.89
N PHE A 240 -21.63 13.11 -1.77
CA PHE A 240 -21.00 11.94 -1.17
C PHE A 240 -22.02 10.81 -1.02
N THR A 241 -21.74 9.67 -1.62
CA THR A 241 -22.57 8.46 -1.49
C THR A 241 -21.74 7.25 -1.11
N VAL A 242 -22.40 6.21 -0.61
CA VAL A 242 -21.74 5.01 -0.09
C VAL A 242 -22.31 3.76 -0.74
N VAL A 243 -21.43 2.88 -1.21
CA VAL A 243 -21.78 1.58 -1.76
C VAL A 243 -21.16 0.49 -0.90
N GLN A 244 -22.01 -0.24 -0.18
CA GLN A 244 -21.61 -1.45 0.54
C GLN A 244 -21.70 -2.64 -0.42
N GLY A 245 -20.54 -3.20 -0.79
CA GLY A 245 -20.48 -4.38 -1.65
C GLY A 245 -19.76 -5.52 -0.97
N TYR A 246 -20.47 -6.62 -0.69
CA TYR A 246 -19.88 -7.82 -0.10
C TYR A 246 -18.84 -8.47 -1.03
N ALA A 247 -17.98 -9.32 -0.48
CA ALA A 247 -17.02 -10.09 -1.28
C ALA A 247 -17.71 -10.85 -2.45
N GLY A 248 -17.19 -10.65 -3.67
CA GLY A 248 -17.66 -11.39 -4.86
C GLY A 248 -18.98 -10.92 -5.47
N VAL A 249 -19.52 -9.76 -5.08
CA VAL A 249 -20.79 -9.22 -5.62
C VAL A 249 -20.65 -8.44 -6.94
N GLY A 250 -19.43 -8.34 -7.48
CA GLY A 250 -19.18 -7.73 -8.80
C GLY A 250 -19.01 -6.21 -8.80
N LYS A 251 -18.26 -5.63 -7.85
CA LYS A 251 -17.92 -4.19 -7.80
C LYS A 251 -17.31 -3.69 -9.12
N THR A 252 -16.35 -4.41 -9.70
CA THR A 252 -15.71 -4.07 -10.99
C THR A 252 -16.72 -4.01 -12.14
N THR A 253 -17.69 -4.92 -12.18
CA THR A 253 -18.77 -4.91 -13.17
C THR A 253 -19.67 -3.69 -13.01
N GLN A 254 -19.95 -3.32 -11.76
CA GLN A 254 -20.72 -2.13 -11.42
C GLN A 254 -19.98 -0.85 -11.83
N PHE A 255 -18.67 -0.74 -11.59
CA PHE A 255 -17.86 0.39 -12.08
C PHE A 255 -17.81 0.47 -13.61
N ARG A 256 -17.70 -0.65 -14.32
CA ARG A 256 -17.80 -0.65 -15.80
C ARG A 256 -19.14 -0.10 -16.28
N ALA A 257 -20.24 -0.41 -15.59
CA ALA A 257 -21.55 0.13 -15.93
C ALA A 257 -21.63 1.65 -15.70
N VAL A 258 -21.07 2.15 -14.59
CA VAL A 258 -20.94 3.60 -14.34
C VAL A 258 -20.13 4.28 -15.44
N MET A 259 -18.96 3.74 -15.78
CA MET A 259 -18.11 4.28 -16.87
C MET A 259 -18.84 4.25 -18.22
N SER A 260 -19.54 3.18 -18.53
CA SER A 260 -20.30 3.05 -19.78
C SER A 260 -21.41 4.10 -19.87
N ALA A 261 -22.13 4.36 -18.77
CA ALA A 261 -23.16 5.38 -18.71
C ALA A 261 -22.58 6.80 -18.82
N VAL A 262 -21.50 7.10 -18.09
CA VAL A 262 -20.79 8.37 -18.17
C VAL A 262 -20.26 8.64 -19.59
N ASN A 263 -19.75 7.61 -20.26
CA ASN A 263 -19.24 7.75 -21.63
C ASN A 263 -20.34 8.00 -22.68
N MET A 264 -21.61 7.76 -22.35
CA MET A 264 -22.74 8.15 -23.21
C MET A 264 -23.06 9.65 -23.13
N LEU A 265 -22.60 10.36 -22.10
CA LEU A 265 -22.78 11.80 -21.99
C LEU A 265 -21.97 12.54 -23.06
N PRO A 266 -22.47 13.70 -23.55
CA PRO A 266 -21.72 14.59 -24.42
C PRO A 266 -20.38 14.98 -23.80
N GLU A 267 -19.34 15.18 -24.63
CA GLU A 267 -17.98 15.52 -24.12
C GLU A 267 -17.97 16.78 -23.23
N SER A 268 -18.85 17.75 -23.48
CA SER A 268 -18.98 18.97 -22.68
C SER A 268 -19.54 18.75 -21.28
N GLU A 269 -20.30 17.68 -21.07
CA GLU A 269 -20.98 17.35 -19.81
C GLU A 269 -20.36 16.11 -19.14
N ARG A 270 -19.45 15.42 -19.83
CA ARG A 270 -18.85 14.17 -19.35
C ARG A 270 -17.95 14.46 -18.14
N PRO A 271 -18.24 13.92 -16.95
CA PRO A 271 -17.36 14.07 -15.81
C PRO A 271 -16.06 13.29 -16.02
N ARG A 272 -14.96 13.85 -15.50
CA ARG A 272 -13.73 13.09 -15.31
C ARG A 272 -13.95 12.10 -14.17
N VAL A 273 -13.75 10.80 -14.43
CA VAL A 273 -13.87 9.77 -13.40
C VAL A 273 -12.48 9.37 -12.91
N VAL A 274 -12.22 9.54 -11.61
CA VAL A 274 -10.92 9.26 -10.98
C VAL A 274 -11.08 8.24 -9.86
N GLY A 275 -10.49 7.06 -10.02
CA GLY A 275 -10.42 6.01 -9.01
C GLY A 275 -9.34 6.31 -7.97
N LEU A 276 -9.68 6.18 -6.69
CA LEU A 276 -8.78 6.32 -5.55
C LEU A 276 -8.78 5.03 -4.75
N GLY A 277 -7.64 4.33 -4.75
CA GLY A 277 -7.48 3.07 -4.03
C GLY A 277 -6.50 3.19 -2.86
N PRO A 278 -6.67 2.45 -1.75
CA PRO A 278 -5.69 2.40 -0.67
C PRO A 278 -4.40 1.66 -1.10
N THR A 279 -4.52 0.71 -2.02
CA THR A 279 -3.40 -0.12 -2.50
C THR A 279 -3.24 -0.04 -4.01
N HIS A 280 -2.03 -0.36 -4.49
CA HIS A 280 -1.74 -0.46 -5.92
C HIS A 280 -2.58 -1.55 -6.62
N ARG A 281 -2.99 -2.59 -5.90
CA ARG A 281 -3.87 -3.64 -6.42
C ARG A 281 -5.27 -3.10 -6.71
N ALA A 282 -5.89 -2.41 -5.75
CA ALA A 282 -7.19 -1.77 -5.95
C ALA A 282 -7.15 -0.78 -7.13
N VAL A 283 -6.05 -0.02 -7.27
CA VAL A 283 -5.81 0.84 -8.43
C VAL A 283 -5.74 0.05 -9.74
N GLY A 284 -5.03 -1.08 -9.76
CA GLY A 284 -4.94 -1.96 -10.93
C GLY A 284 -6.29 -2.56 -11.34
N GLU A 285 -7.10 -2.99 -10.37
CA GLU A 285 -8.45 -3.52 -10.60
C GLU A 285 -9.40 -2.46 -11.16
N MET A 286 -9.36 -1.22 -10.64
CA MET A 286 -10.11 -0.09 -11.19
C MET A 286 -9.66 0.26 -12.62
N ARG A 287 -8.35 0.30 -12.89
CA ARG A 287 -7.82 0.51 -14.25
C ARG A 287 -8.26 -0.57 -15.22
N SER A 288 -8.29 -1.83 -14.78
CA SER A 288 -8.80 -2.95 -15.57
C SER A 288 -10.32 -2.86 -15.83
N ALA A 289 -11.03 -2.05 -15.04
CA ALA A 289 -12.42 -1.67 -15.28
C ALA A 289 -12.58 -0.46 -16.22
N GLY A 290 -11.48 0.13 -16.70
CA GLY A 290 -11.47 1.32 -17.55
C GLY A 290 -11.51 2.64 -16.79
N VAL A 291 -11.32 2.64 -15.46
CA VAL A 291 -11.28 3.85 -14.64
C VAL A 291 -9.84 4.37 -14.53
N ASP A 292 -9.61 5.66 -14.83
CA ASP A 292 -8.32 6.28 -14.53
C ASP A 292 -8.12 6.33 -13.01
N ALA A 293 -7.06 5.73 -12.47
CA ALA A 293 -6.93 5.55 -11.03
C ALA A 293 -5.52 5.78 -10.47
N GLN A 294 -5.45 6.20 -9.21
CA GLN A 294 -4.23 6.38 -8.42
C GLN A 294 -4.45 6.04 -6.95
N THR A 295 -3.37 5.97 -6.16
CA THR A 295 -3.53 5.73 -4.72
C THR A 295 -4.06 6.97 -4.02
N LEU A 296 -4.87 6.78 -2.97
CA LEU A 296 -5.40 7.89 -2.16
C LEU A 296 -4.26 8.75 -1.60
N ALA A 297 -3.19 8.12 -1.12
CA ALA A 297 -2.01 8.83 -0.61
C ALA A 297 -1.35 9.72 -1.67
N SER A 298 -1.23 9.25 -2.93
CA SER A 298 -0.70 10.09 -4.02
C SER A 298 -1.63 11.26 -4.34
N PHE A 299 -2.95 11.06 -4.37
CA PHE A 299 -3.91 12.14 -4.55
C PHE A 299 -3.79 13.21 -3.46
N LEU A 300 -3.76 12.80 -2.19
CA LEU A 300 -3.66 13.72 -1.05
C LEU A 300 -2.34 14.51 -1.08
N HIS A 301 -1.24 13.85 -1.43
CA HIS A 301 0.07 14.49 -1.54
C HIS A 301 0.11 15.51 -2.68
N ASP A 302 -0.31 15.11 -3.89
CA ASP A 302 -0.29 15.95 -5.07
C ASP A 302 -1.18 17.19 -4.91
N THR A 303 -2.39 17.01 -4.37
CA THR A 303 -3.33 18.11 -4.14
C THR A 303 -2.81 19.07 -3.06
N GLN A 304 -2.15 18.54 -2.02
CA GLN A 304 -1.52 19.38 -1.00
C GLN A 304 -0.35 20.21 -1.58
N LEU A 305 0.41 19.67 -2.53
CA LEU A 305 1.44 20.42 -3.23
C LEU A 305 0.84 21.57 -4.05
N GLN A 306 -0.25 21.33 -4.78
CA GLN A 306 -0.96 22.37 -5.54
C GLN A 306 -1.38 23.54 -4.64
N GLN A 307 -2.03 23.23 -3.52
CA GLN A 307 -2.46 24.26 -2.56
C GLN A 307 -1.29 25.07 -1.99
N ARG A 308 -0.15 24.40 -1.72
CA ARG A 308 1.06 25.09 -1.25
C ARG A 308 1.65 26.00 -2.31
N SER A 309 1.62 25.58 -3.58
CA SER A 309 2.04 26.39 -4.73
C SER A 309 1.07 27.53 -5.05
N GLY A 310 0.00 27.72 -4.26
CA GLY A 310 -1.00 28.78 -4.46
C GLY A 310 -2.09 28.45 -5.48
N GLU A 311 -2.14 27.22 -5.98
CA GLU A 311 -3.17 26.76 -6.89
C GLU A 311 -4.43 26.36 -6.10
N THR A 312 -5.61 26.64 -6.65
CA THR A 312 -6.89 26.11 -6.12
C THR A 312 -7.32 24.94 -7.00
N PRO A 313 -7.27 23.69 -6.51
CA PRO A 313 -7.71 22.52 -7.28
C PRO A 313 -9.19 22.67 -7.68
N ASP A 314 -9.48 22.50 -8.97
CA ASP A 314 -10.85 22.50 -9.50
C ASP A 314 -11.26 21.06 -9.83
N PHE A 315 -12.29 20.60 -9.14
CA PHE A 315 -12.90 19.28 -9.28
C PHE A 315 -14.38 19.37 -9.67
N SER A 316 -14.87 20.52 -10.10
CA SER A 316 -16.31 20.80 -10.35
C SER A 316 -17.00 19.80 -11.26
N ASN A 317 -16.30 19.24 -12.26
CA ASN A 317 -16.79 18.19 -13.13
C ASN A 317 -16.02 16.85 -12.94
N THR A 318 -15.73 16.49 -11.70
CA THR A 318 -14.97 15.26 -11.35
C THR A 318 -15.77 14.36 -10.42
N LEU A 319 -15.84 13.08 -10.78
CA LEU A 319 -16.38 12.00 -9.96
C LEU A 319 -15.23 11.13 -9.43
N PHE A 320 -15.03 11.13 -8.12
CA PHE A 320 -14.06 10.27 -7.46
C PHE A 320 -14.71 8.94 -7.03
N LEU A 321 -14.08 7.82 -7.36
CA LEU A 321 -14.49 6.48 -6.92
C LEU A 321 -13.47 5.98 -5.89
N LEU A 322 -13.82 6.02 -4.61
CA LEU A 322 -12.96 5.55 -3.52
C LEU A 322 -13.23 4.07 -3.26
N ASP A 323 -12.42 3.18 -3.84
CA ASP A 323 -12.58 1.74 -3.68
C ASP A 323 -11.81 1.19 -2.48
N GLU A 324 -12.26 0.07 -1.93
CA GLU A 324 -11.77 -0.52 -0.67
C GLU A 324 -11.65 0.50 0.48
N SER A 325 -12.66 1.35 0.62
CA SER A 325 -12.74 2.41 1.63
C SER A 325 -12.68 1.89 3.08
N SER A 326 -12.92 0.60 3.33
CA SER A 326 -12.74 -0.02 4.66
C SER A 326 -11.28 -0.04 5.12
N MET A 327 -10.33 0.06 4.20
CA MET A 327 -8.89 0.11 4.48
C MET A 327 -8.34 1.53 4.70
N VAL A 328 -9.19 2.57 4.60
CA VAL A 328 -8.80 3.97 4.78
C VAL A 328 -9.13 4.44 6.19
N GLY A 329 -8.18 5.09 6.88
CA GLY A 329 -8.38 5.63 8.23
C GLY A 329 -9.07 7.00 8.26
N ASN A 330 -9.46 7.46 9.45
CA ASN A 330 -10.23 8.70 9.63
C ASN A 330 -9.53 9.94 9.06
N THR A 331 -8.22 10.10 9.33
CA THR A 331 -7.46 11.29 8.92
C THR A 331 -7.45 11.45 7.39
N ASP A 332 -7.13 10.39 6.66
CA ASP A 332 -7.03 10.44 5.20
C ASP A 332 -8.39 10.62 4.55
N MET A 333 -9.44 9.96 5.07
CA MET A 333 -10.80 10.14 4.57
C MET A 333 -11.31 11.57 4.82
N ALA A 334 -11.09 12.12 6.02
CA ALA A 334 -11.47 13.49 6.35
C ALA A 334 -10.78 14.52 5.44
N ARG A 335 -9.49 14.32 5.17
CA ARG A 335 -8.72 15.16 4.24
C ARG A 335 -9.22 15.02 2.80
N ALA A 336 -9.51 13.80 2.36
CA ALA A 336 -10.02 13.54 1.01
C ALA A 336 -11.36 14.25 0.79
N TYR A 337 -12.32 14.12 1.72
CA TYR A 337 -13.62 14.76 1.60
C TYR A 337 -13.52 16.29 1.65
N ALA A 338 -12.66 16.84 2.51
CA ALA A 338 -12.42 18.28 2.55
C ALA A 338 -11.87 18.82 1.23
N LEU A 339 -10.88 18.14 0.64
CA LEU A 339 -10.28 18.55 -0.64
C LEU A 339 -11.27 18.42 -1.81
N ILE A 340 -11.99 17.30 -1.88
CA ILE A 340 -13.00 17.06 -2.92
C ILE A 340 -14.12 18.09 -2.83
N ALA A 341 -14.62 18.37 -1.62
CA ALA A 341 -15.66 19.37 -1.40
C ALA A 341 -15.19 20.79 -1.74
N ALA A 342 -13.97 21.16 -1.38
CA ALA A 342 -13.39 22.47 -1.68
C ALA A 342 -13.21 22.69 -3.19
N GLY A 343 -12.84 21.65 -3.94
CA GLY A 343 -12.76 21.72 -5.40
C GLY A 343 -14.10 21.54 -6.12
N GLY A 344 -15.22 21.31 -5.40
CA GLY A 344 -16.54 21.13 -6.01
C GLY A 344 -16.80 19.76 -6.63
N GLY A 345 -15.95 18.76 -6.35
CA GLY A 345 -16.09 17.40 -6.87
C GLY A 345 -17.09 16.53 -6.10
N ARG A 346 -17.35 15.35 -6.66
CA ARG A 346 -18.22 14.31 -6.08
C ARG A 346 -17.40 13.09 -5.69
N ALA A 347 -17.84 12.33 -4.70
CA ALA A 347 -17.19 11.08 -4.31
C ALA A 347 -18.17 9.96 -3.99
N VAL A 348 -17.80 8.74 -4.40
CA VAL A 348 -18.50 7.50 -4.04
C VAL A 348 -17.52 6.65 -3.25
N ALA A 349 -17.84 6.38 -1.99
CA ALA A 349 -17.08 5.43 -1.19
C ALA A 349 -17.63 4.01 -1.38
N SER A 350 -16.83 3.14 -1.97
CA SER A 350 -17.11 1.72 -2.18
C SER A 350 -16.22 0.88 -1.27
N GLY A 351 -16.76 -0.21 -0.73
CA GLY A 351 -16.01 -1.10 0.15
C GLY A 351 -16.88 -2.20 0.77
N ASP A 352 -16.25 -2.96 1.66
CA ASP A 352 -16.90 -3.98 2.46
C ASP A 352 -16.52 -3.82 3.93
N THR A 353 -17.49 -3.50 4.79
CA THR A 353 -17.29 -3.35 6.24
C THR A 353 -16.85 -4.62 6.94
N ASP A 354 -17.06 -5.78 6.34
CA ASP A 354 -16.71 -7.07 6.93
C ASP A 354 -15.36 -7.59 6.43
N GLN A 355 -14.71 -6.87 5.50
CA GLN A 355 -13.32 -7.11 5.10
C GLN A 355 -12.31 -6.42 6.04
N LEU A 356 -11.03 -6.55 5.71
CA LEU A 356 -9.93 -6.03 6.52
C LEU A 356 -10.07 -4.53 6.72
N GLN A 357 -9.79 -4.11 7.95
CA GLN A 357 -9.87 -2.72 8.36
C GLN A 357 -8.53 -2.01 8.11
N ALA A 358 -8.58 -0.69 8.07
CA ALA A 358 -7.40 0.16 8.05
C ALA A 358 -6.44 -0.19 9.20
N ILE A 359 -5.13 -0.13 8.92
CA ILE A 359 -4.10 -0.11 9.97
C ILE A 359 -4.15 1.22 10.74
N ALA A 360 -4.50 2.30 10.03
CA ALA A 360 -4.69 3.62 10.60
C ALA A 360 -5.94 3.67 11.50
N PRO A 361 -5.97 4.55 12.54
CA PRO A 361 -7.09 4.63 13.45
C PRO A 361 -8.43 5.00 12.80
N GLY A 362 -9.50 4.43 13.36
CA GLY A 362 -10.88 4.71 12.98
C GLY A 362 -11.44 3.84 11.86
N GLN A 363 -12.74 3.92 11.65
CA GLN A 363 -13.47 3.12 10.65
C GLN A 363 -14.45 4.02 9.88
N PRO A 364 -13.94 4.96 9.07
CA PRO A 364 -14.76 5.99 8.45
C PRO A 364 -15.81 5.40 7.51
N PHE A 365 -15.50 4.29 6.83
CA PHE A 365 -16.45 3.59 5.95
C PHE A 365 -17.66 3.02 6.69
N ARG A 366 -17.49 2.53 7.92
CA ARG A 366 -18.59 2.06 8.77
C ARG A 366 -19.32 3.24 9.43
N LEU A 367 -18.58 4.27 9.85
CA LEU A 367 -19.12 5.49 10.43
C LEU A 367 -20.13 6.14 9.48
N GLN A 368 -19.76 6.33 8.22
CA GLN A 368 -20.65 6.95 7.23
C GLN A 368 -21.93 6.15 6.99
N GLN A 369 -21.88 4.82 7.02
CA GLN A 369 -23.07 3.99 6.82
C GLN A 369 -24.04 4.03 7.99
N THR A 370 -23.52 4.14 9.21
CA THR A 370 -24.31 3.92 10.44
C THR A 370 -24.70 5.21 11.14
N ARG A 371 -23.97 6.30 10.93
CA ARG A 371 -24.10 7.54 11.71
C ARG A 371 -24.16 8.81 10.86
N SER A 372 -24.09 8.72 9.53
CA SER A 372 -24.16 9.89 8.64
C SER A 372 -25.49 9.99 7.91
N ALA A 373 -25.68 11.10 7.19
CA ALA A 373 -26.82 11.32 6.29
C ALA A 373 -26.62 10.73 4.89
N ALA A 374 -25.48 10.09 4.61
CA ALA A 374 -25.19 9.54 3.28
C ALA A 374 -26.21 8.48 2.88
N ASP A 375 -26.61 8.51 1.62
CA ASP A 375 -27.37 7.41 1.05
C ASP A 375 -26.45 6.21 0.82
N VAL A 376 -26.95 5.02 1.18
CA VAL A 376 -26.19 3.76 1.13
C VAL A 376 -26.89 2.78 0.20
N ALA A 377 -26.21 2.37 -0.88
CA ALA A 377 -26.63 1.24 -1.69
C ALA A 377 -25.94 -0.04 -1.19
N ILE A 378 -26.71 -1.12 -1.02
CA ILE A 378 -26.16 -2.41 -0.57
C ILE A 378 -26.24 -3.45 -1.69
N MET A 379 -25.09 -3.93 -2.12
CA MET A 379 -24.92 -5.01 -3.09
C MET A 379 -24.70 -6.32 -2.34
N LYS A 380 -25.76 -7.12 -2.16
CA LYS A 380 -25.75 -8.41 -1.43
C LYS A 380 -25.58 -9.65 -2.32
N GLU A 381 -25.84 -9.53 -3.62
CA GLU A 381 -25.92 -10.68 -4.52
C GLU A 381 -24.52 -11.13 -4.97
N ILE A 382 -24.08 -12.29 -4.47
CA ILE A 382 -22.76 -12.86 -4.80
C ILE A 382 -22.84 -13.54 -6.16
N VAL A 383 -21.99 -13.10 -7.09
CA VAL A 383 -21.94 -13.59 -8.48
C VAL A 383 -20.68 -14.39 -8.80
N ARG A 384 -19.64 -14.30 -7.95
CA ARG A 384 -18.34 -14.95 -8.17
C ARG A 384 -18.35 -16.47 -7.90
N GLN A 385 -19.23 -16.94 -7.01
CA GLN A 385 -19.25 -18.34 -6.56
C GLN A 385 -20.22 -19.19 -7.40
N THR A 386 -19.95 -20.50 -7.47
CA THR A 386 -20.92 -21.44 -8.03
C THR A 386 -22.18 -21.49 -7.16
N PRO A 387 -23.34 -21.87 -7.71
CA PRO A 387 -24.59 -21.92 -6.97
C PRO A 387 -24.53 -22.70 -5.65
N GLU A 388 -23.71 -23.75 -5.60
CA GLU A 388 -23.57 -24.66 -4.45
C GLU A 388 -22.83 -24.01 -3.27
N LEU A 389 -21.76 -23.25 -3.54
CA LEU A 389 -20.96 -22.59 -2.50
C LEU A 389 -21.56 -21.25 -2.05
N ARG A 390 -22.50 -20.70 -2.82
CA ARG A 390 -23.12 -19.40 -2.55
C ARG A 390 -23.81 -19.36 -1.19
N GLU A 391 -24.54 -20.41 -0.81
CA GLU A 391 -25.20 -20.49 0.51
C GLU A 391 -24.19 -20.57 1.66
N ALA A 392 -23.07 -21.29 1.48
CA ALA A 392 -22.01 -21.37 2.48
C ALA A 392 -21.41 -19.98 2.77
N VAL A 393 -21.17 -19.19 1.72
CA VAL A 393 -20.65 -17.82 1.86
C VAL A 393 -21.71 -16.90 2.49
N TYR A 394 -22.98 -17.03 2.16
CA TYR A 394 -24.04 -16.27 2.83
C TYR A 394 -24.16 -16.61 4.31
N SER A 395 -24.06 -17.89 4.69
CA SER A 395 -24.02 -18.31 6.09
C SER A 395 -22.83 -17.69 6.81
N LEU A 396 -21.65 -17.62 6.19
CA LEU A 396 -20.48 -16.97 6.77
C LEU A 396 -20.71 -15.47 7.00
N ILE A 397 -21.28 -14.76 6.02
CA ILE A 397 -21.63 -13.32 6.14
C ILE A 397 -22.63 -13.10 7.29
N ASN A 398 -23.62 -13.99 7.42
CA ASN A 398 -24.62 -13.94 8.49
C ASN A 398 -24.11 -14.48 9.84
N ARG A 399 -22.82 -14.84 9.94
CA ARG A 399 -22.15 -15.37 11.14
C ARG A 399 -22.65 -16.74 11.61
N ASP A 400 -23.24 -17.52 10.73
CA ASP A 400 -23.59 -18.92 10.93
C ASP A 400 -22.45 -19.82 10.44
N VAL A 401 -21.41 -19.93 11.28
CA VAL A 401 -20.13 -20.58 10.92
C VAL A 401 -20.29 -22.08 10.70
N GLU A 402 -21.07 -22.76 11.55
CA GLU A 402 -21.28 -24.22 11.44
C GLU A 402 -21.98 -24.58 10.12
N ARG A 403 -23.01 -23.81 9.75
CA ARG A 403 -23.70 -23.99 8.47
C ARG A 403 -22.81 -23.64 7.29
N ALA A 404 -21.96 -22.62 7.42
CA ALA A 404 -20.99 -22.27 6.38
C ALA A 404 -20.01 -23.42 6.13
N LEU A 405 -19.38 -23.97 7.18
CA LEU A 405 -18.46 -25.11 7.07
C LEU A 405 -19.14 -26.35 6.49
N SER A 406 -20.36 -26.66 6.97
CA SER A 406 -21.16 -27.76 6.42
C SER A 406 -21.52 -27.56 4.94
N GLY A 407 -21.72 -26.30 4.53
CA GLY A 407 -21.96 -25.94 3.13
C GLY A 407 -20.71 -26.13 2.26
N LEU A 408 -19.51 -25.84 2.77
CA LEU A 408 -18.25 -26.09 2.05
C LEU A 408 -18.02 -27.59 1.79
N GLU A 409 -18.45 -28.46 2.69
CA GLU A 409 -18.41 -29.92 2.52
C GLU A 409 -19.29 -30.44 1.37
N SER A 410 -20.25 -29.66 0.88
CA SER A 410 -21.12 -30.08 -0.23
C SER A 410 -20.37 -30.23 -1.56
N VAL A 411 -19.26 -29.51 -1.72
CA VAL A 411 -18.38 -29.61 -2.90
C VAL A 411 -17.20 -30.51 -2.53
N LYS A 412 -17.02 -31.61 -3.24
CA LYS A 412 -15.95 -32.57 -2.92
C LYS A 412 -14.60 -32.13 -3.48
N PRO A 413 -13.48 -32.36 -2.76
CA PRO A 413 -12.14 -32.05 -3.26
C PRO A 413 -11.79 -32.77 -4.58
N SER A 414 -12.41 -33.92 -4.84
CA SER A 414 -12.18 -34.73 -6.06
C SER A 414 -12.61 -34.06 -7.36
N GLN A 415 -13.36 -32.95 -7.31
CA GLN A 415 -13.69 -32.16 -8.51
C GLN A 415 -12.48 -31.44 -9.09
N VAL A 416 -11.42 -31.22 -8.30
CA VAL A 416 -10.18 -30.58 -8.76
C VAL A 416 -9.33 -31.60 -9.54
N PRO A 417 -8.96 -31.33 -10.80
CA PRO A 417 -8.10 -32.21 -11.59
C PRO A 417 -6.71 -32.39 -10.98
N ARG A 418 -6.31 -33.65 -10.78
CA ARG A 418 -5.02 -34.05 -10.19
C ARG A 418 -4.26 -35.02 -11.08
N GLN A 419 -2.96 -35.10 -10.84
CA GLN A 419 -2.07 -36.09 -11.46
C GLN A 419 -2.38 -37.49 -10.91
N GLU A 420 -1.97 -38.52 -11.66
CA GLU A 420 -2.19 -39.91 -11.27
C GLU A 420 -1.42 -40.25 -9.98
N GLY A 421 -2.09 -40.89 -9.02
CA GLY A 421 -1.50 -41.24 -7.72
C GLY A 421 -1.30 -40.06 -6.75
N ALA A 422 -1.73 -38.85 -7.11
CA ALA A 422 -1.64 -37.70 -6.23
C ALA A 422 -2.57 -37.82 -5.02
N TRP A 423 -2.08 -37.36 -3.87
CA TRP A 423 -2.89 -37.25 -2.65
C TRP A 423 -4.01 -36.21 -2.82
N ALA A 424 -5.17 -36.51 -2.26
CA ALA A 424 -6.30 -35.59 -2.16
C ALA A 424 -6.90 -35.67 -0.75
N PRO A 425 -7.35 -34.55 -0.18
CA PRO A 425 -8.04 -34.57 1.10
C PRO A 425 -9.41 -35.28 0.95
N GLU A 426 -9.83 -35.98 2.00
CA GLU A 426 -11.14 -36.66 2.04
C GLU A 426 -12.30 -35.66 2.11
N HIS A 427 -12.07 -34.54 2.78
CA HIS A 427 -13.04 -33.49 3.10
C HIS A 427 -12.57 -32.12 2.60
N SER A 428 -13.50 -31.24 2.27
CA SER A 428 -13.17 -29.87 1.84
C SER A 428 -12.70 -28.98 2.99
N VAL A 429 -13.09 -29.35 4.21
CA VAL A 429 -12.66 -28.78 5.47
C VAL A 429 -11.93 -29.88 6.23
N THR A 430 -10.61 -29.75 6.36
CA THR A 430 -9.77 -30.71 7.09
C THR A 430 -9.13 -30.02 8.28
N GLU A 431 -9.21 -30.65 9.46
CA GLU A 431 -8.53 -30.20 10.67
C GLU A 431 -7.12 -30.79 10.72
N PHE A 432 -6.13 -29.94 11.03
CA PHE A 432 -4.78 -30.35 11.42
C PHE A 432 -4.44 -29.68 12.76
N SER A 433 -4.78 -30.35 13.86
CA SER A 433 -4.36 -29.91 15.20
C SER A 433 -3.00 -30.51 15.57
N HIS A 434 -2.23 -29.80 16.40
CA HIS A 434 -0.99 -30.32 16.98
C HIS A 434 -1.16 -31.71 17.62
N SER A 435 -2.37 -31.98 18.16
CA SER A 435 -2.70 -33.28 18.74
C SER A 435 -2.88 -34.40 17.71
N GLN A 436 -3.42 -34.08 16.53
CA GLN A 436 -3.54 -35.03 15.41
C GLN A 436 -2.18 -35.29 14.78
N GLU A 437 -1.38 -34.24 14.56
CA GLU A 437 -0.01 -34.37 14.03
C GLU A 437 0.85 -35.25 14.94
N ALA A 438 0.79 -35.04 16.27
CA ALA A 438 1.51 -35.87 17.24
C ALA A 438 1.05 -37.35 17.21
N LYS A 439 -0.26 -37.60 17.11
CA LYS A 439 -0.80 -38.96 17.01
C LYS A 439 -0.35 -39.67 15.72
N LEU A 440 -0.33 -38.95 14.60
CA LEU A 440 0.18 -39.47 13.33
C LEU A 440 1.66 -39.80 13.45
N ALA A 441 2.47 -38.90 14.03
CA ALA A 441 3.90 -39.12 14.25
C ALA A 441 4.17 -40.35 15.14
N GLU A 442 3.42 -40.52 16.23
CA GLU A 442 3.50 -41.72 17.07
C GLU A 442 3.11 -43.00 16.32
N ALA A 443 2.07 -42.93 15.49
CA ALA A 443 1.61 -44.07 14.69
C ALA A 443 2.66 -44.46 13.64
N GLN A 444 3.29 -43.49 12.98
CA GLN A 444 4.39 -43.71 12.04
C GLN A 444 5.59 -44.34 12.74
N GLN A 445 5.97 -43.83 13.91
CA GLN A 445 7.08 -44.39 14.69
C GLN A 445 6.77 -45.83 15.12
N LYS A 446 5.54 -46.13 15.55
CA LYS A 446 5.11 -47.50 15.89
C LYS A 446 5.13 -48.43 14.68
N ALA A 447 4.68 -47.97 13.51
CA ALA A 447 4.73 -48.76 12.28
C ALA A 447 6.18 -49.05 11.87
N MET A 448 7.06 -48.05 11.92
CA MET A 448 8.48 -48.19 11.64
C MET A 448 9.17 -49.17 12.61
N LEU A 449 8.85 -49.11 13.91
CA LEU A 449 9.37 -50.04 14.91
C LEU A 449 8.86 -51.48 14.72
N LYS A 450 7.67 -51.66 14.15
CA LYS A 450 7.08 -52.96 13.83
C LYS A 450 7.47 -53.50 12.44
N GLY A 451 8.18 -52.71 11.63
CA GLY A 451 8.48 -53.04 10.24
C GLY A 451 7.26 -53.04 9.31
N GLU A 452 6.18 -52.36 9.71
CA GLU A 452 4.95 -52.22 8.94
C GLU A 452 5.01 -50.98 8.04
N ALA A 453 4.42 -51.06 6.84
CA ALA A 453 4.30 -49.90 5.96
C ALA A 453 3.27 -48.91 6.53
N PHE A 454 3.67 -47.65 6.70
CA PHE A 454 2.76 -46.58 7.13
C PHE A 454 2.02 -46.00 5.91
N PRO A 455 0.73 -45.63 6.03
CA PRO A 455 -0.03 -45.03 4.93
C PRO A 455 0.65 -43.76 4.40
N ASP A 456 0.62 -43.56 3.09
CA ASP A 456 1.19 -42.37 2.45
C ASP A 456 0.25 -41.16 2.61
N VAL A 457 0.20 -40.62 3.83
CA VAL A 457 -0.62 -39.46 4.22
C VAL A 457 0.26 -38.30 4.71
N PRO A 458 -0.15 -37.04 4.51
CA PRO A 458 0.58 -35.90 5.04
C PRO A 458 0.57 -35.88 6.57
N MET A 459 1.70 -35.57 7.19
CA MET A 459 1.88 -35.61 8.64
C MET A 459 1.62 -34.27 9.31
N THR A 460 1.77 -33.18 8.55
CA THR A 460 1.58 -31.81 9.03
C THR A 460 0.65 -31.02 8.13
N LEU A 461 0.12 -29.91 8.64
CA LEU A 461 -0.67 -28.95 7.87
C LEU A 461 0.08 -28.48 6.60
N TYR A 462 1.37 -28.13 6.72
CA TYR A 462 2.15 -27.65 5.58
C TYR A 462 2.36 -28.73 4.53
N GLU A 463 2.65 -29.96 4.94
CA GLU A 463 2.76 -31.09 4.00
C GLU A 463 1.43 -31.33 3.28
N ALA A 464 0.30 -31.27 3.98
CA ALA A 464 -1.01 -31.46 3.36
C ALA A 464 -1.28 -30.41 2.26
N ILE A 465 -1.01 -29.14 2.55
CA ILE A 465 -1.16 -28.05 1.58
C ILE A 465 -0.22 -28.24 0.39
N VAL A 466 1.06 -28.53 0.65
CA VAL A 466 2.07 -28.73 -0.40
C VAL A 466 1.70 -29.92 -1.28
N ARG A 467 1.29 -31.05 -0.70
CA ARG A 467 0.92 -32.26 -1.44
C ARG A 467 -0.37 -32.08 -2.25
N ASP A 468 -1.39 -31.40 -1.71
CA ASP A 468 -2.59 -31.11 -2.49
C ASP A 468 -2.28 -30.15 -3.66
N TYR A 469 -1.49 -29.11 -3.43
CA TYR A 469 -1.12 -28.18 -4.48
C TYR A 469 -0.24 -28.83 -5.57
N THR A 470 0.81 -29.54 -5.17
CA THR A 470 1.71 -30.25 -6.10
C THR A 470 1.09 -31.52 -6.68
N GLY A 471 0.01 -32.05 -6.11
CA GLY A 471 -0.77 -33.13 -6.70
C GLY A 471 -1.66 -32.69 -7.87
N ARG A 472 -1.97 -31.40 -7.99
CA ARG A 472 -2.84 -30.84 -9.04
C ARG A 472 -2.18 -30.85 -10.43
N THR A 473 -3.01 -30.88 -11.47
CA THR A 473 -2.56 -30.62 -12.85
C THR A 473 -2.02 -29.18 -12.98
N PRO A 474 -1.11 -28.89 -13.94
CA PRO A 474 -0.60 -27.54 -14.14
C PRO A 474 -1.70 -26.48 -14.29
N GLU A 475 -2.75 -26.78 -15.06
CA GLU A 475 -3.89 -25.89 -15.29
C GLU A 475 -4.69 -25.66 -13.99
N ALA A 476 -4.89 -26.71 -13.19
CA ALA A 476 -5.57 -26.58 -11.90
C ALA A 476 -4.73 -25.79 -10.89
N ARG A 477 -3.40 -25.90 -10.91
CA ARG A 477 -2.50 -25.11 -10.06
C ARG A 477 -2.56 -23.63 -10.41
N GLU A 478 -2.62 -23.28 -11.69
CA GLU A 478 -2.75 -21.88 -12.12
C GLU A 478 -4.02 -21.21 -11.58
N GLN A 479 -5.11 -21.99 -11.45
CA GLN A 479 -6.40 -21.57 -10.90
C GLN A 479 -6.51 -21.76 -9.37
N THR A 480 -5.44 -22.18 -8.68
CA THR A 480 -5.44 -22.43 -7.24
C THR A 480 -4.72 -21.29 -6.51
N LEU A 481 -5.35 -20.80 -5.44
CA LEU A 481 -4.79 -19.82 -4.53
C LEU A 481 -4.52 -20.46 -3.16
N ILE A 482 -3.31 -20.30 -2.64
CA ILE A 482 -2.97 -20.67 -1.26
C ILE A 482 -2.94 -19.39 -0.43
N VAL A 483 -3.76 -19.33 0.63
CA VAL A 483 -3.86 -18.15 1.48
C VAL A 483 -3.40 -18.49 2.90
N THR A 484 -2.49 -17.69 3.45
CA THR A 484 -2.02 -17.80 4.83
C THR A 484 -2.33 -16.53 5.61
N HIS A 485 -2.34 -16.61 6.94
CA HIS A 485 -2.49 -15.41 7.75
C HIS A 485 -1.15 -14.68 7.92
N LEU A 486 -0.09 -15.41 8.26
CA LEU A 486 1.22 -14.85 8.57
C LEU A 486 2.16 -14.88 7.36
N ASN A 487 3.08 -13.90 7.35
CA ASN A 487 4.16 -13.83 6.35
C ASN A 487 5.16 -14.98 6.51
N GLU A 488 5.39 -15.45 7.73
CA GLU A 488 6.31 -16.57 8.01
C GLU A 488 5.78 -17.87 7.41
N ASP A 489 4.54 -18.26 7.72
CA ASP A 489 3.87 -19.43 7.14
C ASP A 489 3.91 -19.39 5.61
N ARG A 490 3.67 -18.22 5.03
CA ARG A 490 3.72 -17.99 3.58
C ARG A 490 5.09 -18.35 3.00
N ARG A 491 6.17 -17.94 3.67
CA ARG A 491 7.53 -18.22 3.22
C ARG A 491 7.87 -19.70 3.34
N VAL A 492 7.51 -20.32 4.46
CA VAL A 492 7.71 -21.76 4.68
C VAL A 492 7.00 -22.55 3.58
N LEU A 493 5.71 -22.27 3.34
CA LEU A 493 4.94 -22.90 2.28
C LEU A 493 5.52 -22.66 0.89
N ASN A 494 5.90 -21.42 0.56
CA ASN A 494 6.55 -21.10 -0.70
C ASN A 494 7.82 -21.93 -0.93
N SER A 495 8.68 -22.02 0.09
CA SER A 495 9.92 -22.79 0.05
C SER A 495 9.64 -24.29 -0.11
N MET A 496 8.70 -24.85 0.65
CA MET A 496 8.33 -26.26 0.55
C MET A 496 7.71 -26.61 -0.81
N ILE A 497 6.91 -25.72 -1.40
CA ILE A 497 6.35 -25.91 -2.75
C ILE A 497 7.47 -25.87 -3.79
N HIS A 498 8.40 -24.92 -3.69
CA HIS A 498 9.57 -24.88 -4.56
C HIS A 498 10.36 -26.20 -4.49
N ASP A 499 10.68 -26.68 -3.28
CA ASP A 499 11.40 -27.94 -3.07
C ASP A 499 10.67 -29.15 -3.66
N ALA A 500 9.35 -29.19 -3.50
CA ALA A 500 8.54 -30.28 -4.03
C ALA A 500 8.54 -30.28 -5.58
N ARG A 501 8.47 -29.10 -6.21
CA ARG A 501 8.51 -28.96 -7.67
C ARG A 501 9.90 -29.21 -8.24
N GLU A 502 10.95 -28.83 -7.53
CA GLU A 502 12.33 -29.16 -7.85
C GLU A 502 12.55 -30.67 -7.85
N LYS A 503 12.14 -31.36 -6.77
CA LYS A 503 12.23 -32.82 -6.64
C LYS A 503 11.44 -33.57 -7.72
N ALA A 504 10.30 -33.01 -8.15
CA ALA A 504 9.50 -33.53 -9.24
C ALA A 504 10.11 -33.30 -10.63
N GLY A 505 11.18 -32.51 -10.74
CA GLY A 505 11.81 -32.15 -12.02
C GLY A 505 10.96 -31.21 -12.88
N GLU A 506 9.98 -30.53 -12.27
CA GLU A 506 9.12 -29.56 -12.96
C GLU A 506 9.80 -28.19 -13.15
N LEU A 507 10.76 -27.88 -12.27
CA LEU A 507 11.56 -26.66 -12.37
C LEU A 507 12.80 -26.90 -13.24
N GLY A 508 13.36 -25.80 -13.75
CA GLY A 508 14.65 -25.82 -14.44
C GLY A 508 15.75 -26.47 -13.59
N LYS A 509 16.72 -27.12 -14.24
CA LYS A 509 17.86 -27.76 -13.56
C LYS A 509 18.78 -26.79 -12.83
N GLU A 510 18.79 -25.53 -13.28
CA GLU A 510 19.56 -24.47 -12.65
C GLU A 510 18.71 -23.79 -11.57
N GLN A 511 19.25 -23.78 -10.36
CA GLN A 511 18.67 -23.14 -9.19
C GLN A 511 19.66 -22.10 -8.68
N VAL A 512 19.21 -20.85 -8.54
CA VAL A 512 20.07 -19.75 -8.11
C VAL A 512 19.58 -19.19 -6.77
N MET A 513 20.53 -18.88 -5.91
CA MET A 513 20.29 -18.14 -4.66
C MET A 513 20.14 -16.67 -4.97
N VAL A 514 18.95 -16.14 -4.72
CA VAL A 514 18.58 -14.76 -5.02
C VAL A 514 18.43 -13.97 -3.72
N PRO A 515 19.17 -12.86 -3.53
CA PRO A 515 18.99 -12.00 -2.36
C PRO A 515 17.68 -11.23 -2.46
N VAL A 516 16.95 -11.14 -1.34
CA VAL A 516 15.67 -10.46 -1.25
C VAL A 516 15.57 -9.58 0.00
N LEU A 517 14.67 -8.61 -0.04
CA LEU A 517 14.36 -7.71 1.05
C LEU A 517 12.93 -7.91 1.53
N ASN A 518 12.81 -8.12 2.83
CA ASN A 518 11.54 -8.32 3.48
C ASN A 518 11.20 -7.15 4.40
N THR A 519 10.00 -6.61 4.29
CA THR A 519 9.57 -5.54 5.19
C THR A 519 9.49 -6.06 6.62
N ALA A 520 10.09 -5.37 7.58
CA ALA A 520 10.08 -5.76 8.99
C ALA A 520 8.69 -5.62 9.67
N ASN A 521 7.69 -5.08 8.96
CA ASN A 521 6.30 -4.87 9.40
C ASN A 521 6.18 -4.12 10.74
N ILE A 522 7.00 -3.08 10.89
CA ILE A 522 7.04 -2.24 12.09
C ILE A 522 5.98 -1.14 11.96
N ARG A 523 5.22 -0.90 13.02
CA ARG A 523 4.24 0.20 13.04
C ARG A 523 4.95 1.55 13.17
N ASP A 524 4.36 2.62 12.64
CA ASP A 524 4.91 3.98 12.70
C ASP A 524 5.37 4.39 14.10
N GLY A 525 4.56 4.12 15.13
CA GLY A 525 4.94 4.47 16.49
C GLY A 525 6.03 3.58 17.08
N GLU A 526 6.11 2.31 16.68
CA GLU A 526 7.22 1.44 17.09
C GLU A 526 8.54 1.91 16.49
N LEU A 527 8.52 2.39 15.24
CA LEU A 527 9.69 2.96 14.58
C LEU A 527 10.25 4.20 15.31
N ARG A 528 9.42 4.88 16.10
CA ARG A 528 9.84 6.02 16.92
C ARG A 528 10.55 5.63 18.22
N ARG A 529 10.59 4.35 18.56
CA ARG A 529 11.24 3.84 19.77
C ARG A 529 12.63 3.36 19.46
N LEU A 530 13.60 3.82 20.24
CA LEU A 530 15.00 3.38 20.10
C LEU A 530 15.17 1.86 20.29
N SER A 531 14.38 1.23 21.17
CA SER A 531 14.40 -0.23 21.40
C SER A 531 14.05 -1.05 20.14
N THR A 532 13.20 -0.51 19.27
CA THR A 532 12.85 -1.17 18.00
C THR A 532 14.08 -1.25 17.10
N TRP A 533 14.89 -0.20 17.06
CA TRP A 533 16.13 -0.21 16.29
C TRP A 533 17.19 -1.12 16.90
N GLU A 534 17.23 -1.25 18.23
CA GLU A 534 18.13 -2.18 18.92
C GLU A 534 17.82 -3.64 18.60
N THR A 535 16.54 -3.99 18.45
CA THR A 535 16.10 -5.34 18.07
C THR A 535 16.30 -5.65 16.59
N HIS A 536 16.42 -4.61 15.75
CA HIS A 536 16.58 -4.72 14.30
C HIS A 536 17.92 -4.17 13.78
N ARG A 537 19.03 -4.36 14.53
CA ARG A 537 20.37 -3.85 14.16
C ARG A 537 20.86 -4.31 12.79
N ASP A 538 20.48 -5.51 12.37
CA ASP A 538 20.89 -6.10 11.09
C ASP A 538 19.96 -5.69 9.93
N ALA A 539 18.94 -4.87 10.19
CA ALA A 539 18.04 -4.39 9.14
C ALA A 539 18.71 -3.32 8.26
N LEU A 540 18.32 -3.31 6.99
CA LEU A 540 18.57 -2.22 6.07
C LEU A 540 17.50 -1.14 6.22
N VAL A 541 17.93 0.10 6.19
CA VAL A 541 17.11 1.28 6.41
C VAL A 541 17.00 2.02 5.09
N LEU A 542 15.79 2.12 4.55
CA LEU A 542 15.53 2.91 3.35
C LEU A 542 15.05 4.29 3.74
N VAL A 543 15.80 5.32 3.34
CA VAL A 543 15.50 6.73 3.55
C VAL A 543 15.87 7.47 2.27
N ASP A 544 14.98 8.34 1.77
CA ASP A 544 15.19 9.10 0.52
C ASP A 544 15.62 8.23 -0.68
N ASN A 545 15.03 7.03 -0.80
CA ASN A 545 15.35 6.01 -1.81
C ASN A 545 16.78 5.44 -1.76
N VAL A 546 17.56 5.72 -0.71
CA VAL A 546 18.90 5.16 -0.48
C VAL A 546 18.86 4.14 0.65
N TYR A 547 19.49 2.98 0.43
CA TYR A 547 19.60 1.91 1.42
C TYR A 547 20.83 2.11 2.30
N HIS A 548 20.60 2.17 3.60
CA HIS A 548 21.62 2.31 4.61
C HIS A 548 21.69 1.09 5.51
N ARG A 549 22.85 0.81 6.06
CA ARG A 549 23.03 -0.08 7.22
C ARG A 549 23.00 0.73 8.52
N ILE A 550 22.59 0.12 9.61
CA ILE A 550 22.70 0.72 10.94
C ILE A 550 24.16 0.55 11.42
N ALA A 551 24.93 1.64 11.42
CA ALA A 551 26.32 1.63 11.85
C ALA A 551 26.47 1.80 13.37
N GLY A 552 25.52 2.50 14.01
CA GLY A 552 25.55 2.72 15.46
C GLY A 552 24.23 3.24 16.01
N ILE A 553 24.00 2.98 17.31
CA ILE A 553 22.84 3.48 18.06
C ILE A 553 23.38 4.07 19.37
N SER A 554 23.21 5.38 19.55
CA SER A 554 23.52 6.07 20.81
C SER A 554 22.26 6.21 21.64
N LYS A 555 22.21 5.52 22.77
CA LYS A 555 21.06 5.54 23.69
C LYS A 555 20.96 6.87 24.44
N ASP A 556 22.11 7.40 24.87
CA ASP A 556 22.18 8.64 25.64
C ASP A 556 21.79 9.86 24.78
N ASP A 557 22.22 9.86 23.51
CA ASP A 557 21.89 10.95 22.57
C ASP A 557 20.54 10.75 21.86
N GLY A 558 20.01 9.52 21.87
CA GLY A 558 18.77 9.18 21.15
C GLY A 558 18.93 9.27 19.62
N LEU A 559 20.11 8.90 19.11
CA LEU A 559 20.48 9.02 17.69
C LEU A 559 20.92 7.68 17.10
N ILE A 560 20.64 7.53 15.81
CA ILE A 560 21.02 6.37 15.00
C ILE A 560 21.93 6.85 13.88
N THR A 561 23.10 6.23 13.78
CA THR A 561 24.03 6.45 12.69
C THR A 561 23.74 5.44 11.59
N LEU A 562 23.30 5.95 10.45
CA LEU A 562 23.11 5.22 9.21
C LEU A 562 24.33 5.40 8.33
N GLU A 563 24.68 4.38 7.55
CA GLU A 563 25.77 4.42 6.58
C GLU A 563 25.30 3.82 5.26
N ASP A 564 25.51 4.52 4.15
CA ASP A 564 25.18 4.02 2.81
C ASP A 564 26.27 3.07 2.26
N ALA A 565 26.13 2.66 1.00
CA ALA A 565 27.11 1.79 0.34
C ALA A 565 28.43 2.50 -0.02
N GLU A 566 28.42 3.83 -0.09
CA GLU A 566 29.59 4.67 -0.42
C GLU A 566 30.40 5.04 0.84
N GLY A 567 29.87 4.73 2.03
CA GLY A 567 30.47 5.07 3.32
C GLY A 567 30.04 6.43 3.86
N ASN A 568 29.07 7.10 3.22
CA ASN A 568 28.52 8.34 3.75
C ASN A 568 27.65 8.02 4.97
N THR A 569 27.80 8.81 6.02
CA THR A 569 27.03 8.64 7.26
C THR A 569 25.94 9.68 7.39
N ARG A 570 24.78 9.27 7.90
CA ARG A 570 23.64 10.13 8.21
C ARG A 570 23.14 9.82 9.62
N LEU A 571 22.91 10.86 10.42
CA LEU A 571 22.29 10.73 11.73
C LEU A 571 20.78 10.91 11.61
N ILE A 572 20.01 10.02 12.25
CA ILE A 572 18.56 10.12 12.35
C ILE A 572 18.14 10.01 13.82
N SER A 573 17.16 10.82 14.22
CA SER A 573 16.45 10.61 15.47
C SER A 573 15.28 9.64 15.24
N PRO A 574 15.12 8.57 16.03
CA PRO A 574 13.97 7.67 15.94
C PRO A 574 12.64 8.43 15.96
N ARG A 575 12.55 9.48 16.78
CA ARG A 575 11.34 10.29 16.95
C ARG A 575 10.86 10.95 15.66
N GLU A 576 11.78 11.23 14.74
CA GLU A 576 11.51 11.88 13.45
C GLU A 576 11.47 10.87 12.28
N ALA A 577 11.85 9.61 12.50
CA ALA A 577 11.97 8.59 11.47
C ALA A 577 10.72 8.43 10.58
N VAL A 578 9.52 8.52 11.16
CA VAL A 578 8.26 8.44 10.40
C VAL A 578 8.09 9.65 9.48
N ALA A 579 8.45 10.85 9.95
CA ALA A 579 8.38 12.06 9.13
C ALA A 579 9.42 12.03 7.98
N GLU A 580 10.55 11.37 8.21
CA GLU A 580 11.57 11.10 7.20
C GLU A 580 11.22 9.91 6.27
N GLY A 581 10.06 9.27 6.45
CA GLY A 581 9.61 8.18 5.59
C GLY A 581 10.47 6.91 5.70
N VAL A 582 11.12 6.71 6.85
CA VAL A 582 12.00 5.58 7.10
C VAL A 582 11.23 4.26 7.00
N THR A 583 11.83 3.27 6.32
CA THR A 583 11.34 1.88 6.30
C THR A 583 12.46 0.90 6.58
N LEU A 584 12.18 -0.14 7.38
CA LEU A 584 13.14 -1.19 7.72
C LEU A 584 12.89 -2.46 6.91
N TYR A 585 13.97 -3.01 6.37
CA TYR A 585 13.98 -4.24 5.61
C TYR A 585 14.97 -5.24 6.22
N THR A 586 14.56 -6.50 6.31
CA THR A 586 15.43 -7.61 6.68
C THR A 586 15.95 -8.28 5.41
N PRO A 587 17.28 -8.32 5.20
CA PRO A 587 17.89 -9.09 4.12
C PRO A 587 17.64 -10.59 4.29
N ASP A 588 17.38 -11.29 3.20
CA ASP A 588 17.16 -12.73 3.17
C ASP A 588 17.58 -13.29 1.80
N THR A 589 17.49 -14.61 1.62
CA THR A 589 17.76 -15.27 0.34
C THR A 589 16.71 -16.33 0.02
N ILE A 590 16.34 -16.44 -1.26
CA ILE A 590 15.42 -17.48 -1.76
C ILE A 590 16.07 -18.25 -2.91
N ARG A 591 15.65 -19.51 -3.12
CA ARG A 591 16.00 -20.26 -4.32
C ARG A 591 14.97 -20.01 -5.40
N VAL A 592 15.48 -19.83 -6.63
CA VAL A 592 14.66 -19.57 -7.81
C VAL A 592 15.19 -20.38 -8.98
N GLY A 593 14.27 -21.01 -9.70
CA GLY A 593 14.52 -21.71 -10.95
C GLY A 593 13.52 -21.32 -12.04
N THR A 594 13.80 -21.77 -13.26
CA THR A 594 12.86 -21.58 -14.38
C THR A 594 11.55 -22.31 -14.09
N GLY A 595 10.40 -21.65 -14.33
CA GLY A 595 9.06 -22.16 -14.02
C GLY A 595 8.52 -21.80 -12.63
N ASP A 596 9.31 -21.10 -11.80
CA ASP A 596 8.83 -20.54 -10.53
C ASP A 596 7.86 -19.37 -10.75
N ARG A 597 6.91 -19.23 -9.83
CA ARG A 597 6.06 -18.02 -9.74
C ARG A 597 6.69 -17.06 -8.75
N MET A 598 6.85 -15.80 -9.13
CA MET A 598 7.40 -14.72 -8.31
C MET A 598 6.44 -13.54 -8.24
N ARG A 599 6.66 -12.66 -7.27
CA ARG A 599 5.99 -11.36 -7.16
C ARG A 599 6.98 -10.28 -6.76
N PHE A 600 6.61 -9.04 -7.03
CA PHE A 600 7.23 -7.89 -6.37
C PHE A 600 6.56 -7.62 -5.01
N THR A 601 7.35 -7.37 -3.96
CA THR A 601 6.83 -7.03 -2.62
C THR A 601 6.64 -5.52 -2.43
N LYS A 602 7.25 -4.70 -3.28
CA LYS A 602 7.15 -3.24 -3.30
C LYS A 602 6.88 -2.74 -4.71
N SER A 603 6.14 -1.64 -4.83
CA SER A 603 5.96 -0.94 -6.10
C SER A 603 7.09 0.05 -6.32
N ASP A 604 7.68 0.05 -7.50
CA ASP A 604 8.64 1.05 -7.97
C ASP A 604 8.11 1.60 -9.29
N ARG A 605 7.61 2.83 -9.27
CA ARG A 605 6.99 3.46 -10.44
C ARG A 605 8.00 3.83 -11.51
N GLU A 606 9.23 4.15 -11.13
CA GLU A 606 10.30 4.52 -12.08
C GLU A 606 10.72 3.31 -12.91
N ARG A 607 10.79 2.13 -12.28
CA ARG A 607 11.07 0.85 -12.96
C ARG A 607 9.80 0.16 -13.50
N GLY A 608 8.62 0.68 -13.17
CA GLY A 608 7.33 0.10 -13.53
C GLY A 608 7.01 -1.22 -12.81
N TYR A 609 7.60 -1.47 -11.64
CA TYR A 609 7.29 -2.63 -10.80
C TYR A 609 6.04 -2.37 -9.96
N VAL A 610 5.12 -3.33 -9.94
CA VAL A 610 3.85 -3.25 -9.21
C VAL A 610 3.84 -4.30 -8.10
N ALA A 611 3.66 -3.86 -6.85
CA ALA A 611 3.59 -4.75 -5.70
C ALA A 611 2.45 -5.77 -5.85
N ASN A 612 2.70 -6.99 -5.41
CA ASN A 612 1.81 -8.14 -5.47
C ASN A 612 1.39 -8.59 -6.88
N SER A 613 1.95 -8.02 -7.95
CA SER A 613 1.80 -8.57 -9.29
C SER A 613 2.54 -9.91 -9.39
N VAL A 614 1.90 -10.90 -10.00
CA VAL A 614 2.44 -12.27 -10.15
C VAL A 614 3.09 -12.40 -11.51
N TRP A 615 4.30 -12.96 -11.51
CA TRP A 615 5.13 -13.19 -12.69
C TRP A 615 5.64 -14.63 -12.68
N THR A 616 6.01 -15.14 -13.85
CA THR A 616 6.61 -16.46 -14.02
C THR A 616 8.05 -16.30 -14.47
N VAL A 617 8.97 -17.06 -13.86
CA VAL A 617 10.38 -17.07 -14.22
C VAL A 617 10.57 -17.86 -15.51
N THR A 618 11.07 -17.20 -16.56
CA THR A 618 11.31 -17.82 -17.87
C THR A 618 12.76 -18.19 -18.09
N ALA A 619 13.68 -17.51 -17.42
CA ALA A 619 15.11 -17.79 -17.48
C ALA A 619 15.81 -17.27 -16.21
N VAL A 620 16.83 -17.99 -15.78
CA VAL A 620 17.76 -17.58 -14.73
C VAL A 620 19.16 -17.69 -15.30
N SER A 621 19.98 -16.64 -15.16
CA SER A 621 21.34 -16.61 -15.71
C SER A 621 22.25 -15.79 -14.81
N GLY A 622 23.15 -16.45 -14.07
CA GLY A 622 24.03 -15.80 -13.10
C GLY A 622 23.21 -14.99 -12.09
N ASP A 623 23.48 -13.68 -12.01
CA ASP A 623 22.78 -12.76 -11.10
C ASP A 623 21.46 -12.19 -11.64
N SER A 624 21.01 -12.63 -12.83
CA SER A 624 19.81 -12.10 -13.49
C SER A 624 18.67 -13.11 -13.54
N VAL A 625 17.45 -12.60 -13.30
CA VAL A 625 16.20 -13.36 -13.40
C VAL A 625 15.30 -12.69 -14.43
N THR A 626 14.80 -13.48 -15.38
CA THR A 626 13.84 -13.02 -16.38
C THR A 626 12.44 -13.47 -16.00
N LEU A 627 11.53 -12.51 -15.92
CA LEU A 627 10.14 -12.65 -15.50
C LEU A 627 9.20 -12.38 -16.68
N SER A 628 8.08 -13.08 -16.76
CA SER A 628 6.99 -12.81 -17.69
C SER A 628 5.63 -12.97 -17.04
N ASP A 629 4.70 -12.08 -17.36
CA ASP A 629 3.27 -12.17 -17.01
C ASP A 629 2.41 -12.65 -18.19
N GLY A 630 3.04 -13.09 -19.29
CA GLY A 630 2.40 -13.48 -20.55
C GLY A 630 2.17 -12.32 -21.53
N GLN A 631 2.22 -11.06 -21.09
CA GLN A 631 2.10 -9.88 -21.95
C GLN A 631 3.42 -9.12 -22.08
N GLN A 632 4.15 -9.01 -20.97
CA GLN A 632 5.40 -8.30 -20.84
C GLN A 632 6.49 -9.24 -20.31
N THR A 633 7.74 -8.86 -20.58
CA THR A 633 8.92 -9.49 -20.02
C THR A 633 9.76 -8.46 -19.28
N ARG A 634 10.37 -8.87 -18.16
CA ARG A 634 11.23 -8.02 -17.32
C ARG A 634 12.48 -8.80 -16.94
N VAL A 635 13.61 -8.10 -16.87
CA VAL A 635 14.87 -8.66 -16.38
C VAL A 635 15.25 -7.90 -15.12
N ILE A 636 15.48 -8.63 -14.03
CA ILE A 636 15.92 -8.08 -12.75
C ILE A 636 17.29 -8.64 -12.39
N ARG A 637 18.09 -7.87 -11.65
CA ARG A 637 19.46 -8.16 -11.20
C ARG A 637 19.61 -7.91 -9.70
N PRO A 638 18.92 -8.68 -8.86
CA PRO A 638 18.89 -8.47 -7.41
C PRO A 638 20.27 -8.59 -6.73
N GLY A 639 21.23 -9.30 -7.32
CA GLY A 639 22.61 -9.37 -6.82
C GLY A 639 23.40 -8.06 -6.97
N GLN A 640 23.02 -7.21 -7.92
CA GLN A 640 23.72 -5.96 -8.24
C GLN A 640 22.96 -4.73 -7.70
N GLU A 641 21.63 -4.75 -7.75
CA GLU A 641 20.79 -3.63 -7.37
C GLU A 641 19.86 -3.96 -6.20
N ARG A 642 20.09 -3.33 -5.04
CA ARG A 642 19.22 -3.46 -3.85
C ARG A 642 17.77 -3.04 -4.11
N ALA A 643 17.55 -2.10 -5.03
CA ALA A 643 16.21 -1.68 -5.42
C ALA A 643 15.39 -2.81 -6.07
N GLU A 644 16.04 -3.84 -6.61
CA GLU A 644 15.40 -4.97 -7.28
C GLU A 644 15.29 -6.21 -6.39
N GLN A 645 15.68 -6.12 -5.13
CA GLN A 645 15.56 -7.20 -4.15
C GLN A 645 14.16 -7.29 -3.52
N HIS A 646 13.23 -6.42 -3.88
CA HIS A 646 11.83 -6.44 -3.40
C HIS A 646 10.99 -7.48 -4.15
N ILE A 647 11.38 -8.75 -4.01
CA ILE A 647 10.79 -9.89 -4.68
C ILE A 647 10.59 -11.07 -3.73
N ASP A 648 9.63 -11.94 -4.06
CA ASP A 648 9.35 -13.15 -3.29
C ASP A 648 8.70 -14.21 -4.20
N LEU A 649 8.69 -15.47 -3.78
CA LEU A 649 7.91 -16.52 -4.43
C LEU A 649 6.40 -16.24 -4.28
N ALA A 650 5.63 -16.68 -5.27
CA ALA A 650 4.22 -16.35 -5.43
C ALA A 650 3.28 -17.56 -5.41
N TYR A 651 3.65 -18.63 -4.70
CA TYR A 651 2.78 -19.80 -4.53
C TYR A 651 1.67 -19.58 -3.50
N ALA A 652 2.01 -19.04 -2.34
CA ALA A 652 1.09 -18.69 -1.27
C ALA A 652 1.07 -17.18 -1.03
N ILE A 653 -0.09 -16.60 -0.73
CA ILE A 653 -0.26 -15.17 -0.45
C ILE A 653 -0.86 -14.96 0.95
N THR A 654 -0.62 -13.80 1.56
CA THR A 654 -1.29 -13.49 2.83
C THR A 654 -2.76 -13.12 2.60
N ALA A 655 -3.62 -13.30 3.60
CA ALA A 655 -5.02 -12.88 3.54
C ALA A 655 -5.17 -11.37 3.17
N HIS A 656 -4.28 -10.51 3.70
CA HIS A 656 -4.19 -9.11 3.31
C HIS A 656 -3.79 -8.91 1.85
N GLY A 657 -2.85 -9.69 1.32
CA GLY A 657 -2.46 -9.63 -0.09
C GLY A 657 -3.50 -10.24 -1.04
N ALA A 658 -4.38 -11.11 -0.52
CA ALA A 658 -5.45 -11.77 -1.27
C ALA A 658 -6.66 -10.87 -1.50
N GLN A 659 -6.84 -9.81 -0.71
CA GLN A 659 -7.97 -8.90 -0.83
C GLN A 659 -7.92 -8.10 -2.14
N GLY A 660 -9.07 -8.03 -2.82
CA GLY A 660 -9.23 -7.76 -4.27
C GLY A 660 -9.55 -9.04 -5.05
#